data_AF-A0A8W8KQP5-F1
#
_entry.id   AF-A0A8W8KQP5-F1
#
_cell.length_a   1.000
_cell.length_b   1.000
_cell.length_c   1.000
_cell.angle_alpha   90.00
_cell.angle_beta   90.00
_cell.angle_gamma   90.00
#
_symmetry.space_group_name_H-M   'P 1'
#
loop_
_entity.id
_entity.type
_entity.pdbx_description
1 polymer ?
#
loop_
_entity_poly.entity_id
_entity_poly.type
_entity_poly.pdbx_seq_one_letter_code
_entity_poly.pdbx_strand_id
1 'polypeptide(L)'
;MSLSWALLLLVPSLMECAPSWSYGWGNTWQDLPFCSSDPVPCDMALKMYAATSPNSQEIYNTDRQICTCPDGNTCPSGWITQGDKTITRDILSRGRRIGIALHYCNPLGAVRSCEDGETAMVMEGGNIPERIRSVNCKCQGQDPMKIKKSYMVGWKWNHDLVCNMPRCNINRSDGGMCEKIRKVRDPQTWLETYVNTNLCECPTGYDCIQESRLNKEVFYERPLLSLISLLIGVRILAAFKMFWTILNLVVLCFHVALGALDNRGTEFIITFMDNKILENRDIQPEIFITTAKSHLVHVTVTSPGVQNSHLHDSFSITNGHVKRVAVDTSYRLNQTEFSKKGILIQADDEIVVYGVNREVYSDDGYLALPTDVLGTEYYTMSYSPSYYYCVFAVIGVQDQTHVAIQLPNTPHVNVTYKGHMYTKNQWINVTLDRFSTFELHAVPDLSGAHIVSDKPVGVLSGNRKAVVGNTGGSRDHLVEMLLPVSSWGKNYATVPIPERAVGDIFQFLASEDNTHVNVSGVINGKAFHDHFTISKAGTYAKKEYDSALYSHITSDKPISVFQFSKTQKGGTDLADPAMLIVPPIEQYAADYTFTTPEYSKGEYTNYFMFVVDAAQKNGLRLDNHPLPHNQQYVTIPGSNLVAGFLKVSVGTHSVTHTNPTTVIGGILFGKANLESYAFPIGLLLTPVNTGCRAKPMQYGDEIDNDCDGEIDEERADGKDNDGDGRIDEDCDAFRPTSIPLAVGRRGF
;
A
#
# COMPACT_ATOMS: atom_id res chain seq x y z
N MET A 1 50.62 26.74 10.01
CA MET A 1 50.66 27.97 9.16
C MET A 1 49.22 28.18 8.67
N SER A 2 48.39 28.86 9.48
CA SER A 2 48.01 30.30 9.36
C SER A 2 46.99 30.51 8.22
N LEU A 3 45.77 31.04 8.35
CA LEU A 3 45.02 31.83 9.35
C LEU A 3 43.52 31.44 9.20
N SER A 4 42.74 31.22 10.27
CA SER A 4 41.87 32.20 10.99
C SER A 4 40.80 32.84 10.07
N TRP A 5 39.49 32.74 10.33
CA TRP A 5 38.77 33.22 11.52
C TRP A 5 37.56 32.37 11.92
N ALA A 6 37.35 32.28 13.24
CA ALA A 6 36.14 31.87 13.94
C ALA A 6 35.57 33.09 14.71
N LEU A 7 34.25 33.16 14.91
CA LEU A 7 33.50 33.66 16.09
C LEU A 7 31.99 33.63 15.73
N LEU A 8 31.09 32.83 16.31
CA LEU A 8 30.54 32.75 17.69
C LEU A 8 29.83 34.02 18.21
N LEU A 9 28.52 33.81 18.49
CA LEU A 9 27.66 34.38 19.55
C LEU A 9 27.03 35.78 19.35
N LEU A 10 25.69 35.83 19.29
CA LEU A 10 24.78 36.31 20.36
C LEU A 10 23.32 36.47 19.84
N VAL A 11 22.38 35.86 20.57
CA VAL A 11 20.91 36.04 20.53
C VAL A 11 20.58 37.26 21.43
N PRO A 12 19.64 38.20 21.11
CA PRO A 12 18.22 38.04 21.49
C PRO A 12 17.12 38.79 20.67
N SER A 13 15.98 38.11 20.50
CA SER A 13 14.56 38.55 20.60
C SER A 13 14.10 39.97 20.19
N LEU A 14 13.11 40.08 19.28
CA LEU A 14 11.69 40.43 19.55
C LEU A 14 10.94 40.94 18.28
N MET A 15 9.75 40.35 18.05
CA MET A 15 8.51 40.90 17.41
C MET A 15 8.61 41.36 15.93
N GLU A 16 7.70 40.99 15.03
CA GLU A 16 6.23 40.95 15.14
C GLU A 16 5.58 39.77 14.39
N CYS A 17 4.41 39.35 14.91
CA CYS A 17 3.44 38.52 14.21
C CYS A 17 2.86 39.24 12.98
N ALA A 18 2.75 38.55 11.84
CA ALA A 18 1.66 38.78 10.87
C ALA A 18 1.36 37.50 10.05
N PRO A 19 0.08 37.16 9.82
CA PRO A 19 -0.37 35.86 9.31
C PRO A 19 -0.47 35.83 7.78
N SER A 20 -0.34 34.65 7.15
CA SER A 20 -0.91 34.41 5.80
C SER A 20 -1.27 32.93 5.56
N TRP A 21 -2.23 32.43 6.36
CA TRP A 21 -3.42 31.75 5.85
C TRP A 21 -3.17 30.43 5.08
N SER A 22 -2.90 29.36 5.81
CA SER A 22 -3.44 28.05 5.44
C SER A 22 -4.87 27.97 5.97
N TYR A 23 -5.86 28.30 5.14
CA TYR A 23 -7.24 27.92 5.45
C TYR A 23 -7.30 26.40 5.54
N GLY A 24 -7.49 25.91 6.77
CA GLY A 24 -8.20 24.65 6.97
C GLY A 24 -9.61 24.85 6.43
N TRP A 25 -10.04 23.95 5.57
CA TRP A 25 -11.41 23.98 5.06
C TRP A 25 -12.22 23.01 5.90
N GLY A 26 -12.90 23.57 6.90
CA GLY A 26 -13.91 22.88 7.69
C GLY A 26 -15.15 22.60 6.85
N ASN A 27 -15.73 21.43 7.05
CA ASN A 27 -17.02 21.04 6.48
C ASN A 27 -18.16 21.73 7.24
N THR A 28 -18.31 23.04 7.09
CA THR A 28 -19.51 23.81 7.46
C THR A 28 -19.56 25.08 6.61
N TRP A 29 -20.75 25.49 6.17
CA TRP A 29 -21.04 26.69 5.36
C TRP A 29 -20.62 28.05 5.99
N GLN A 30 -19.77 28.05 7.02
CA GLN A 30 -19.47 29.22 7.86
C GLN A 30 -18.01 29.74 7.78
N ASP A 31 -17.08 29.06 7.09
CA ASP A 31 -15.65 29.45 7.10
C ASP A 31 -15.05 29.81 5.72
N LEU A 32 -15.86 30.00 4.66
CA LEU A 32 -15.33 30.43 3.36
C LEU A 32 -14.95 31.93 3.36
N PRO A 33 -13.73 32.32 2.92
CA PRO A 33 -13.33 33.73 2.80
C PRO A 33 -14.26 34.47 1.84
N PHE A 34 -14.42 35.78 2.02
CA PHE A 34 -15.11 36.61 1.04
C PHE A 34 -14.29 36.72 -0.24
N CYS A 35 -14.96 36.68 -1.40
CA CYS A 35 -14.29 36.88 -2.68
C CYS A 35 -13.66 38.28 -2.74
N SER A 36 -12.35 38.34 -3.03
CA SER A 36 -11.66 39.61 -3.28
C SER A 36 -12.24 40.31 -4.52
N SER A 37 -12.14 41.64 -4.60
CA SER A 37 -12.59 42.42 -5.77
C SER A 37 -12.15 41.78 -7.08
N ASP A 38 -13.09 41.62 -8.02
CA ASP A 38 -13.02 40.87 -9.30
C ASP A 38 -11.65 40.86 -10.01
N PRO A 39 -11.21 39.75 -10.68
CA PRO A 39 -11.99 38.59 -11.13
C PRO A 39 -11.45 37.24 -10.59
N VAL A 40 -11.86 36.84 -9.39
CA VAL A 40 -11.62 35.49 -8.84
C VAL A 40 -12.96 34.74 -8.84
N PRO A 41 -13.04 33.49 -9.35
CA PRO A 41 -14.28 32.73 -9.32
C PRO A 41 -14.69 32.41 -7.88
N CYS A 42 -15.98 32.52 -7.60
CA CYS A 42 -16.58 32.17 -6.31
C CYS A 42 -16.85 30.67 -6.18
N ASP A 43 -16.93 29.97 -7.31
CA ASP A 43 -17.13 28.52 -7.39
C ASP A 43 -16.51 27.97 -8.69
N MET A 44 -16.05 26.73 -8.65
CA MET A 44 -15.47 26.02 -9.79
C MET A 44 -15.96 24.57 -9.83
N ALA A 45 -16.62 24.20 -10.92
CA ALA A 45 -16.94 22.83 -11.24
C ALA A 45 -16.02 22.28 -12.33
N LEU A 46 -15.63 21.01 -12.19
CA LEU A 46 -14.72 20.31 -13.09
C LEU A 46 -15.28 18.95 -13.47
N LYS A 47 -15.15 18.60 -14.75
CA LYS A 47 -15.46 17.27 -15.30
C LYS A 47 -14.25 16.77 -16.07
N MET A 48 -13.83 15.54 -15.85
CA MET A 48 -12.78 14.93 -16.68
C MET A 48 -13.34 13.74 -17.44
N TYR A 49 -12.84 13.58 -18.66
CA TYR A 49 -13.25 12.52 -19.57
C TYR A 49 -12.06 11.60 -19.89
N ALA A 50 -12.35 10.30 -20.03
CA ALA A 50 -11.36 9.26 -20.33
C ALA A 50 -10.58 9.49 -21.63
N ALA A 51 -11.18 10.18 -22.61
CA ALA A 51 -10.61 10.53 -23.89
C ALA A 51 -10.99 11.96 -24.31
N THR A 52 -10.33 12.49 -25.34
CA THR A 52 -10.65 13.82 -25.93
C THR A 52 -11.98 13.86 -26.68
N SER A 53 -12.56 12.71 -27.00
CA SER A 53 -13.81 12.60 -27.77
C SER A 53 -15.00 13.20 -27.01
N PRO A 54 -15.92 13.92 -27.70
CA PRO A 54 -17.12 14.49 -27.07
C PRO A 54 -18.00 13.47 -26.34
N ASN A 55 -17.98 12.20 -26.77
CA ASN A 55 -18.79 11.10 -26.24
C ASN A 55 -18.03 10.24 -25.21
N SER A 56 -16.83 10.66 -24.79
CA SER A 56 -16.05 9.92 -23.81
C SER A 56 -16.77 9.85 -22.46
N GLN A 57 -16.60 8.74 -21.74
CA GLN A 57 -17.09 8.56 -20.38
C GLN A 57 -16.47 9.61 -19.43
N GLU A 58 -17.31 10.18 -18.58
CA GLU A 58 -16.93 11.02 -17.44
C GLU A 58 -16.30 10.13 -16.35
N ILE A 59 -15.07 10.45 -15.94
CA ILE A 59 -14.30 9.69 -14.95
C ILE A 59 -14.07 10.48 -13.66
N TYR A 60 -14.39 11.77 -13.67
CA TYR A 60 -14.24 12.66 -12.53
C TYR A 60 -15.22 13.82 -12.65
N ASN A 61 -15.88 14.17 -11.55
CA ASN A 61 -16.79 15.30 -11.46
C ASN A 61 -16.72 15.88 -10.05
N THR A 62 -16.45 17.16 -9.96
CA THR A 62 -16.39 17.89 -8.69
C THR A 62 -16.99 19.27 -8.88
N ASP A 63 -17.55 19.79 -7.79
CA ASP A 63 -18.10 21.13 -7.68
C ASP A 63 -17.57 21.70 -6.36
N ARG A 64 -16.95 22.89 -6.40
CA ARG A 64 -16.25 23.44 -5.25
C ARG A 64 -16.44 24.94 -5.14
N GLN A 65 -17.06 25.34 -4.04
CA GLN A 65 -17.15 26.74 -3.65
C GLN A 65 -15.78 27.22 -3.16
N ILE A 66 -15.31 28.33 -3.75
CA ILE A 66 -13.99 28.91 -3.52
C ILE A 66 -14.07 30.04 -2.47
N CYS A 67 -15.11 30.88 -2.55
CA CYS A 67 -15.31 32.00 -1.66
C CYS A 67 -16.79 32.42 -1.58
N THR A 68 -17.14 33.14 -0.51
CA THR A 68 -18.48 33.69 -0.31
C THR A 68 -18.61 35.04 -0.99
N CYS A 69 -19.69 35.23 -1.75
CA CYS A 69 -19.94 36.51 -2.42
C CYS A 69 -20.33 37.61 -1.42
N PRO A 70 -19.73 38.82 -1.53
CA PRO A 70 -20.11 39.95 -0.70
C PRO A 70 -21.49 40.52 -1.09
N ASP A 71 -22.05 41.34 -0.20
CA ASP A 71 -23.22 42.21 -0.45
C ASP A 71 -24.54 41.49 -0.81
N GLY A 72 -24.73 40.26 -0.34
CA GLY A 72 -25.98 39.50 -0.53
C GLY A 72 -26.15 38.87 -1.92
N ASN A 73 -25.12 38.95 -2.78
CA ASN A 73 -25.08 38.18 -4.02
C ASN A 73 -24.89 36.69 -3.70
N THR A 74 -25.55 35.81 -4.44
CA THR A 74 -25.33 34.36 -4.36
C THR A 74 -24.37 33.91 -5.45
N CYS A 75 -23.42 33.04 -5.08
CA CYS A 75 -22.56 32.39 -6.05
C CYS A 75 -23.35 31.28 -6.78
N PRO A 76 -23.41 31.27 -8.12
CA PRO A 76 -23.89 30.10 -8.85
C PRO A 76 -22.93 28.91 -8.63
N SER A 77 -23.41 27.68 -8.74
CA SER A 77 -22.58 26.49 -8.54
C SER A 77 -22.84 25.40 -9.58
N GLY A 78 -21.90 24.46 -9.68
CA GLY A 78 -22.01 23.27 -10.52
C GLY A 78 -21.92 23.57 -12.01
N TRP A 79 -22.85 23.01 -12.79
CA TRP A 79 -22.85 23.13 -14.26
C TRP A 79 -23.91 24.12 -14.78
N ILE A 80 -24.47 24.96 -13.89
CA ILE A 80 -25.57 25.86 -14.20
C ILE A 80 -25.03 27.12 -14.90
N THR A 81 -25.31 27.29 -16.18
CA THR A 81 -24.88 28.49 -16.92
C THR A 81 -25.81 29.67 -16.61
N GLN A 82 -25.30 30.68 -15.90
CA GLN A 82 -26.05 31.88 -15.55
C GLN A 82 -25.50 33.12 -16.27
N GLY A 83 -25.72 33.17 -17.59
CA GLY A 83 -25.45 34.36 -18.41
C GLY A 83 -23.99 34.85 -18.36
N ASP A 84 -23.80 36.08 -17.89
CA ASP A 84 -22.52 36.78 -17.77
C ASP A 84 -21.75 36.48 -16.47
N LYS A 85 -22.31 35.66 -15.57
CA LYS A 85 -21.65 35.22 -14.33
C LYS A 85 -20.93 33.87 -14.44
N THR A 86 -21.01 33.19 -15.58
CA THR A 86 -20.41 31.87 -15.76
C THR A 86 -19.49 31.83 -16.99
N ILE A 87 -18.30 31.25 -16.85
CA ILE A 87 -17.44 30.82 -17.96
C ILE A 87 -17.40 29.30 -17.97
N THR A 88 -17.94 28.67 -19.02
CA THR A 88 -17.81 27.23 -19.27
C THR A 88 -16.87 26.97 -20.45
N ARG A 89 -15.89 26.09 -20.30
CA ARG A 89 -14.95 25.72 -21.38
C ARG A 89 -14.48 24.28 -21.25
N ASP A 90 -14.12 23.68 -22.37
CA ASP A 90 -13.32 22.47 -22.39
C ASP A 90 -11.84 22.84 -22.48
N ILE A 91 -10.98 22.03 -21.86
CA ILE A 91 -9.52 22.12 -21.93
C ILE A 91 -9.03 20.78 -22.46
N LEU A 92 -8.20 20.82 -23.51
CA LEU A 92 -7.57 19.61 -24.05
C LEU A 92 -6.12 19.52 -23.57
N SER A 93 -5.77 18.36 -23.01
CA SER A 93 -4.41 18.04 -22.59
C SER A 93 -4.12 16.55 -22.83
N ARG A 94 -3.12 16.26 -23.68
CA ARG A 94 -2.53 14.92 -23.95
C ARG A 94 -3.51 13.74 -23.79
N GLY A 95 -4.51 13.66 -24.66
CA GLY A 95 -5.45 12.54 -24.70
C GLY A 95 -6.66 12.65 -23.77
N ARG A 96 -6.74 13.67 -22.92
CA ARG A 96 -7.89 13.92 -22.02
C ARG A 96 -8.57 15.25 -22.32
N ARG A 97 -9.87 15.28 -22.05
CA ARG A 97 -10.70 16.49 -22.06
C ARG A 97 -11.12 16.80 -20.63
N ILE A 98 -10.98 18.07 -20.25
CA ILE A 98 -11.40 18.59 -18.93
C ILE A 98 -12.41 19.69 -19.19
N GLY A 99 -13.67 19.46 -18.83
CA GLY A 99 -14.66 20.52 -18.76
C GLY A 99 -14.43 21.33 -17.49
N ILE A 100 -14.55 22.65 -17.58
CA ILE A 100 -14.53 23.58 -16.46
C ILE A 100 -15.72 24.54 -16.53
N ALA A 101 -16.37 24.78 -15.38
CA ALA A 101 -17.33 25.85 -15.17
C ALA A 101 -16.83 26.75 -14.04
N LEU A 102 -16.66 28.04 -14.33
CA LEU A 102 -16.23 29.04 -13.38
C LEU A 102 -17.36 30.03 -13.14
N HIS A 103 -17.74 30.19 -11.88
CA HIS A 103 -18.80 31.09 -11.46
C HIS A 103 -18.25 32.32 -10.74
N TYR A 104 -18.89 33.47 -10.95
CA TYR A 104 -18.48 34.75 -10.38
C TYR A 104 -19.63 35.42 -9.63
N CYS A 105 -19.27 36.19 -8.59
CA CYS A 105 -20.26 36.90 -7.77
C CYS A 105 -21.00 37.99 -8.56
N ASN A 106 -20.24 38.74 -9.35
CA ASN A 106 -20.75 39.78 -10.22
C ASN A 106 -20.76 39.31 -11.68
N PRO A 107 -21.65 39.88 -12.52
CA PRO A 107 -21.47 39.81 -13.96
C PRO A 107 -20.03 40.13 -14.32
N LEU A 108 -19.36 39.23 -15.03
CA LEU A 108 -18.14 39.60 -15.70
C LEU A 108 -18.53 40.74 -16.64
N GLY A 109 -18.00 41.95 -16.42
CA GLY A 109 -18.18 43.07 -17.34
C GLY A 109 -17.70 42.69 -18.75
N ALA A 110 -17.57 43.62 -19.68
CA ALA A 110 -17.02 43.32 -21.01
C ALA A 110 -15.53 42.90 -20.92
N VAL A 111 -15.25 41.70 -20.39
CA VAL A 111 -13.98 41.00 -20.46
C VAL A 111 -13.71 40.90 -21.94
N ARG A 112 -12.71 41.64 -22.39
CA ARG A 112 -12.35 41.71 -23.81
C ARG A 112 -12.13 40.31 -24.37
N SER A 113 -12.43 40.15 -25.66
CA SER A 113 -12.07 38.94 -26.40
C SER A 113 -10.56 38.75 -26.39
N CYS A 114 -10.10 37.51 -26.24
CA CYS A 114 -8.68 37.21 -26.39
C CYS A 114 -8.22 37.40 -27.83
N GLU A 115 -7.02 37.95 -28.01
CA GLU A 115 -6.31 37.94 -29.28
C GLU A 115 -5.66 36.55 -29.54
N ASP A 116 -5.31 36.26 -30.79
CA ASP A 116 -4.69 34.97 -31.14
C ASP A 116 -3.35 34.77 -30.39
N GLY A 117 -3.21 33.62 -29.74
CA GLY A 117 -2.02 33.27 -28.96
C GLY A 117 -1.91 33.98 -27.59
N GLU A 118 -2.87 34.81 -27.22
CA GLU A 118 -2.92 35.46 -25.91
C GLU A 118 -3.33 34.49 -24.79
N THR A 119 -2.66 34.58 -23.64
CA THR A 119 -2.99 33.76 -22.46
C THR A 119 -4.33 34.21 -21.87
N ALA A 120 -5.35 33.38 -22.08
CA ALA A 120 -6.72 33.61 -21.61
C ALA A 120 -6.85 33.41 -20.10
N MET A 121 -6.19 32.39 -19.56
CA MET A 121 -6.32 31.99 -18.17
C MET A 121 -5.02 31.37 -17.67
N VAL A 122 -4.69 31.60 -16.41
CA VAL A 122 -3.61 30.90 -15.72
C VAL A 122 -4.23 30.01 -14.64
N MET A 123 -3.97 28.72 -14.74
CA MET A 123 -4.41 27.74 -13.76
C MET A 123 -3.22 27.26 -12.93
N GLU A 124 -3.46 27.00 -11.66
CA GLU A 124 -2.53 26.37 -10.74
C GLU A 124 -3.06 24.97 -10.38
N GLY A 125 -2.18 23.97 -10.43
CA GLY A 125 -2.52 22.57 -10.16
C GLY A 125 -1.76 21.62 -11.09
N GLY A 126 -1.73 20.34 -10.75
CA GLY A 126 -1.12 19.29 -11.57
C GLY A 126 -2.09 18.76 -12.64
N ASN A 127 -2.37 17.46 -12.60
CA ASN A 127 -3.34 16.82 -13.52
C ASN A 127 -4.79 17.29 -13.29
N ILE A 128 -5.08 17.85 -12.11
CA ILE A 128 -6.38 18.41 -11.73
C ILE A 128 -6.13 19.89 -11.34
N PRO A 129 -6.89 20.85 -11.90
CA PRO A 129 -6.80 22.25 -11.50
C PRO A 129 -7.17 22.43 -10.02
N GLU A 130 -6.29 23.02 -9.23
CA GLU A 130 -6.53 23.35 -7.82
C GLU A 130 -7.10 24.75 -7.65
N ARG A 131 -6.63 25.69 -8.48
CA ARG A 131 -6.96 27.12 -8.36
C ARG A 131 -6.84 27.84 -9.70
N ILE A 132 -7.70 28.83 -9.93
CA ILE A 132 -7.52 29.81 -11.01
C ILE A 132 -6.72 31.01 -10.48
N ARG A 133 -5.55 31.26 -11.08
CA ARG A 133 -4.67 32.38 -10.72
C ARG A 133 -5.14 33.68 -11.34
N SER A 134 -5.54 33.65 -12.61
CA SER A 134 -6.12 34.81 -13.29
C SER A 134 -6.95 34.40 -14.50
N VAL A 135 -7.93 35.24 -14.84
CA VAL A 135 -8.66 35.22 -16.12
C VAL A 135 -8.43 36.56 -16.80
N ASN A 136 -7.70 36.54 -17.92
CA ASN A 136 -7.18 37.75 -18.56
C ASN A 136 -8.09 38.25 -19.70
N CYS A 137 -8.77 37.33 -20.40
CA CYS A 137 -9.66 37.63 -21.53
C CYS A 137 -10.61 36.44 -21.79
N LYS A 138 -11.65 36.64 -22.61
CA LYS A 138 -12.66 35.62 -22.94
C LYS A 138 -12.41 35.02 -24.32
N CYS A 139 -12.35 33.69 -24.41
CA CYS A 139 -12.33 32.99 -25.70
C CYS A 139 -13.66 33.14 -26.44
N GLN A 140 -13.62 33.45 -27.73
CA GLN A 140 -14.79 33.48 -28.60
C GLN A 140 -15.16 32.05 -29.05
N GLY A 141 -16.45 31.78 -29.20
CA GLY A 141 -16.94 30.45 -29.61
C GLY A 141 -16.95 29.40 -28.48
N GLN A 142 -17.02 28.12 -28.89
CA GLN A 142 -17.05 26.94 -28.01
C GLN A 142 -15.78 26.08 -28.12
N ASP A 143 -14.76 26.57 -28.83
CA ASP A 143 -13.52 25.81 -29.00
C ASP A 143 -12.81 25.60 -27.65
N PRO A 144 -12.22 24.41 -27.44
CA PRO A 144 -11.53 24.11 -26.20
C PRO A 144 -10.23 24.91 -26.08
N MET A 145 -9.92 25.33 -24.85
CA MET A 145 -8.64 25.94 -24.52
C MET A 145 -7.51 24.91 -24.56
N LYS A 146 -6.30 25.38 -24.85
CA LYS A 146 -5.09 24.55 -24.94
C LYS A 146 -4.01 25.08 -24.02
N ILE A 147 -3.22 24.18 -23.45
CA ILE A 147 -2.07 24.57 -22.64
C ILE A 147 -0.98 25.11 -23.57
N LYS A 148 -0.62 26.39 -23.41
CA LYS A 148 0.51 27.03 -24.10
C LYS A 148 1.81 26.81 -23.34
N LYS A 149 1.77 26.88 -22.01
CA LYS A 149 2.98 26.84 -21.19
C LYS A 149 2.70 26.20 -19.85
N SER A 150 3.61 25.35 -19.39
CA SER A 150 3.59 24.76 -18.04
C SER A 150 4.90 25.11 -17.33
N TYR A 151 4.81 25.66 -16.13
CA TYR A 151 5.99 26.07 -15.35
C TYR A 151 5.73 25.98 -13.85
N MET A 152 6.79 25.83 -13.05
CA MET A 152 6.70 25.86 -11.60
C MET A 152 6.99 27.26 -11.05
N VAL A 153 6.24 27.65 -10.02
CA VAL A 153 6.54 28.82 -9.16
C VAL A 153 6.54 28.29 -7.73
N GLY A 154 7.71 28.23 -7.10
CA GLY A 154 7.86 27.47 -5.85
C GLY A 154 7.61 25.98 -6.09
N TRP A 155 6.70 25.38 -5.31
CA TRP A 155 6.34 23.96 -5.41
C TRP A 155 5.04 23.68 -6.21
N LYS A 156 4.51 24.68 -6.92
CA LYS A 156 3.22 24.58 -7.60
C LYS A 156 3.35 24.72 -9.11
N TRP A 157 2.68 23.83 -9.84
CA TRP A 157 2.55 23.89 -11.29
C TRP A 157 1.55 24.97 -11.70
N ASN A 158 1.94 25.75 -12.70
CA ASN A 158 1.13 26.77 -13.33
C ASN A 158 1.01 26.46 -14.83
N HIS A 159 -0.18 26.61 -15.37
CA HIS A 159 -0.53 26.33 -16.76
C HIS A 159 -1.17 27.57 -17.40
N ASP A 160 -0.50 28.11 -18.43
CA ASP A 160 -1.03 29.19 -19.26
C ASP A 160 -1.93 28.58 -20.34
N LEU A 161 -3.21 28.93 -20.34
CA LEU A 161 -4.19 28.51 -21.33
C LEU A 161 -4.40 29.57 -22.40
N VAL A 162 -4.52 29.14 -23.66
CA VAL A 162 -4.84 30.00 -24.81
C VAL A 162 -6.08 29.51 -25.54
N CYS A 163 -6.78 30.44 -26.19
CA CYS A 163 -7.96 30.14 -27.01
C CYS A 163 -7.58 29.59 -28.38
N ASN A 164 -6.54 30.16 -29.00
CA ASN A 164 -6.09 29.77 -30.33
C ASN A 164 -4.56 29.71 -30.34
N MET A 165 -4.01 28.66 -30.95
CA MET A 165 -2.57 28.43 -31.10
C MET A 165 -2.25 28.39 -32.59
N PRO A 166 -1.16 29.05 -33.05
CA PRO A 166 -0.81 29.03 -34.48
C PRO A 166 -0.56 27.60 -34.96
N ARG A 167 -0.88 27.30 -36.23
CA ARG A 167 -0.59 25.97 -36.81
C ARG A 167 0.89 25.82 -37.15
N CYS A 168 1.45 24.63 -36.91
CA CYS A 168 2.84 24.36 -37.22
C CYS A 168 3.09 24.39 -38.74
N ASN A 169 4.20 25.02 -39.15
CA ASN A 169 4.62 25.04 -40.54
C ASN A 169 5.46 23.78 -40.85
N ILE A 170 4.80 22.76 -41.39
CA ILE A 170 5.38 21.46 -41.71
C ILE A 170 6.40 21.47 -42.87
N ASN A 171 6.55 22.59 -43.59
CA ASN A 171 7.43 22.69 -44.76
C ASN A 171 8.84 23.22 -44.45
N ARG A 172 9.21 23.42 -43.18
CA ARG A 172 10.59 23.79 -42.84
C ARG A 172 11.51 22.57 -42.81
N SER A 173 12.71 22.71 -43.35
CA SER A 173 13.76 21.68 -43.40
C SER A 173 14.33 21.28 -42.03
N ASP A 174 14.01 22.02 -40.96
CA ASP A 174 14.33 21.71 -39.57
C ASP A 174 13.17 21.01 -38.81
N GLY A 175 12.07 20.68 -39.51
CA GLY A 175 10.91 20.02 -38.93
C GLY A 175 10.01 20.90 -38.06
N GLY A 176 10.30 22.20 -37.90
CA GLY A 176 9.48 23.16 -37.16
C GLY A 176 9.12 22.72 -35.73
N MET A 177 9.88 23.17 -34.72
CA MET A 177 9.61 22.83 -33.30
C MET A 177 8.17 23.18 -32.88
N CYS A 178 7.39 22.15 -32.53
CA CYS A 178 6.02 22.28 -32.01
C CYS A 178 5.98 22.49 -30.49
N GLU A 179 7.00 22.00 -29.76
CA GLU A 179 7.15 22.14 -28.31
C GLU A 179 8.60 22.52 -27.98
N LYS A 180 8.80 23.35 -26.95
CA LYS A 180 10.12 23.75 -26.44
C LYS A 180 10.18 23.57 -24.93
N ILE A 181 11.07 22.68 -24.50
CA ILE A 181 11.40 22.48 -23.10
C ILE A 181 12.67 23.26 -22.77
N ARG A 182 12.63 24.07 -21.70
CA ARG A 182 13.82 24.75 -21.17
C ARG A 182 13.99 24.40 -19.70
N LYS A 183 15.22 24.09 -19.32
CA LYS A 183 15.61 24.00 -17.92
C LYS A 183 15.80 25.43 -17.38
N VAL A 184 15.12 25.76 -16.30
CA VAL A 184 15.16 27.09 -15.68
C VAL A 184 15.42 26.90 -14.19
N ARG A 185 16.31 27.71 -13.62
CA ARG A 185 16.56 27.72 -12.18
C ARG A 185 15.58 28.68 -11.51
N ASP A 186 14.83 28.20 -10.53
CA ASP A 186 13.93 29.03 -9.74
C ASP A 186 14.76 30.05 -8.92
N PRO A 187 14.51 31.36 -9.06
CA PRO A 187 15.27 32.39 -8.33
C PRO A 187 15.03 32.39 -6.80
N GLN A 188 13.91 31.85 -6.34
CA GLN A 188 13.52 31.80 -4.93
C GLN A 188 13.97 30.50 -4.25
N THR A 189 13.88 29.36 -4.95
CA THR A 189 14.16 28.03 -4.35
C THR A 189 15.48 27.41 -4.80
N TRP A 190 16.17 27.99 -5.79
CA TRP A 190 17.42 27.48 -6.39
C TRP A 190 17.31 26.08 -7.02
N LEU A 191 16.12 25.50 -7.08
CA LEU A 191 15.83 24.22 -7.74
C LEU A 191 15.83 24.38 -9.26
N GLU A 192 16.26 23.33 -9.95
CA GLU A 192 16.18 23.25 -11.40
C GLU A 192 14.83 22.70 -11.82
N THR A 193 14.04 23.51 -12.54
CA THR A 193 12.70 23.17 -13.01
C THR A 193 12.67 23.11 -14.54
N TYR A 194 11.67 22.42 -15.09
CA TYR A 194 11.44 22.41 -16.53
C TYR A 194 10.24 23.29 -16.87
N VAL A 195 10.46 24.25 -17.76
CA VAL A 195 9.40 25.03 -18.39
C VAL A 195 9.11 24.41 -19.73
N ASN A 196 7.88 23.92 -19.89
CA ASN A 196 7.39 23.39 -21.15
C ASN A 196 6.58 24.47 -21.88
N THR A 197 6.81 24.68 -23.17
CA THR A 197 6.12 25.67 -23.99
C THR A 197 5.69 25.08 -25.33
N ASN A 198 4.38 24.97 -25.56
CA ASN A 198 3.79 24.64 -26.85
C ASN A 198 3.82 25.87 -27.76
N LEU A 199 4.47 25.73 -28.92
CA LEU A 199 4.72 26.83 -29.86
C LEU A 199 3.65 26.89 -30.95
N CYS A 200 3.17 25.73 -31.41
CA CYS A 200 2.18 25.62 -32.46
C CYS A 200 1.42 24.29 -32.39
N GLU A 201 0.27 24.22 -33.08
CA GLU A 201 -0.54 23.00 -33.18
C GLU A 201 -0.19 22.20 -34.44
N CYS A 202 0.10 20.91 -34.26
CA CYS A 202 0.38 19.99 -35.35
C CYS A 202 -0.90 19.71 -36.18
N PRO A 203 -0.80 19.60 -37.52
CA PRO A 203 -1.94 19.20 -38.36
C PRO A 203 -2.41 17.78 -38.04
N THR A 204 -3.66 17.47 -38.41
CA THR A 204 -4.23 16.12 -38.27
C THR A 204 -3.32 15.06 -38.91
N GLY A 205 -3.00 14.00 -38.14
CA GLY A 205 -2.08 12.93 -38.55
C GLY A 205 -0.62 13.15 -38.16
N TYR A 206 -0.28 14.26 -37.50
CA TYR A 206 1.05 14.56 -36.99
C TYR A 206 1.01 14.76 -35.48
N ASP A 207 1.85 14.05 -34.73
CA ASP A 207 2.05 14.26 -33.31
C ASP A 207 3.35 15.03 -33.02
N CYS A 208 3.32 15.86 -31.98
CA CYS A 208 4.53 16.53 -31.51
C CYS A 208 5.40 15.54 -30.73
N ILE A 209 6.40 14.95 -31.39
CA ILE A 209 7.26 13.93 -30.80
C ILE A 209 8.22 14.58 -29.79
N GLN A 210 8.20 14.09 -28.55
CA GLN A 210 9.25 14.38 -27.58
C GLN A 210 10.46 13.49 -27.90
N GLU A 211 11.49 14.03 -28.56
CA GLU A 211 12.79 13.37 -28.54
C GLU A 211 13.33 13.42 -27.10
N SER A 212 13.11 12.34 -26.35
CA SER A 212 14.07 11.94 -25.34
C SER A 212 15.41 11.79 -26.06
N ARG A 213 16.40 12.61 -25.69
CA ARG A 213 17.77 12.45 -26.18
C ARG A 213 18.45 11.24 -25.53
N LEU A 214 17.83 10.07 -25.68
CA LEU A 214 18.43 8.76 -25.49
C LEU A 214 18.31 8.06 -26.84
N ASN A 215 19.45 7.75 -27.44
CA ASN A 215 19.64 7.01 -28.69
C ASN A 215 19.39 7.78 -30.00
N LYS A 216 20.40 8.58 -30.39
CA LYS A 216 20.75 8.72 -31.81
C LYS A 216 22.27 8.57 -31.98
N GLU A 217 22.74 7.34 -31.94
CA GLU A 217 23.96 6.98 -32.68
C GLU A 217 23.59 6.88 -34.16
N VAL A 218 23.84 7.96 -34.90
CA VAL A 218 23.81 7.92 -36.37
C VAL A 218 25.25 7.77 -36.83
N PHE A 219 25.59 6.56 -37.26
CA PHE A 219 26.79 6.26 -38.03
C PHE A 219 26.79 7.07 -39.33
N TYR A 220 27.77 7.95 -39.50
CA TYR A 220 28.23 8.39 -40.81
C TYR A 220 29.75 8.34 -40.83
N GLU A 221 30.30 7.30 -41.45
CA GLU A 221 31.68 7.28 -41.91
C GLU A 221 31.82 8.21 -43.12
N ARG A 222 32.80 9.12 -43.08
CA ARG A 222 33.76 9.34 -44.18
C ARG A 222 34.94 10.22 -43.71
N PRO A 223 36.13 10.06 -44.33
CA PRO A 223 37.41 10.37 -43.72
C PRO A 223 38.05 11.68 -44.19
N LEU A 224 39.09 12.11 -43.45
CA LEU A 224 40.33 12.82 -43.84
C LEU A 224 40.65 14.16 -43.12
N LEU A 225 41.85 14.14 -42.51
CA LEU A 225 42.82 15.23 -42.26
C LEU A 225 42.45 16.24 -41.15
N SER A 226 43.32 16.66 -40.22
CA SER A 226 44.75 16.45 -39.98
C SER A 226 45.13 16.92 -38.57
N LEU A 227 46.06 16.20 -37.93
CA LEU A 227 47.15 16.67 -37.05
C LEU A 227 46.89 17.61 -35.84
N ILE A 228 47.63 17.30 -34.75
CA ILE A 228 47.81 18.03 -33.46
C ILE A 228 46.80 17.54 -32.41
N SER A 229 47.07 16.55 -31.56
CA SER A 229 47.87 16.74 -30.33
C SER A 229 48.11 15.38 -29.63
N LEU A 230 49.25 14.74 -29.87
CA LEU A 230 49.76 13.67 -29.01
C LEU A 230 50.35 14.34 -27.76
N LEU A 231 49.70 14.20 -26.59
CA LEU A 231 50.32 14.19 -25.23
C LEU A 231 49.31 14.28 -24.06
N ILE A 232 48.00 14.44 -24.31
CA ILE A 232 46.99 14.52 -23.22
C ILE A 232 46.18 13.20 -23.04
N GLY A 233 46.29 12.25 -23.98
CA GLY A 233 45.39 11.10 -24.08
C GLY A 233 45.55 9.97 -23.04
N VAL A 234 46.68 9.84 -22.34
CA VAL A 234 46.94 8.64 -21.52
C VAL A 234 46.35 8.74 -20.10
N ARG A 235 46.15 9.95 -19.55
CA ARG A 235 45.52 10.11 -18.22
C ARG A 235 44.01 10.22 -18.26
N ILE A 236 43.43 10.70 -19.37
CA ILE A 236 41.99 10.87 -19.52
C ILE A 236 41.31 9.52 -19.80
N LEU A 237 41.95 8.58 -20.52
CA LEU A 237 41.38 7.25 -20.75
C LEU A 237 41.26 6.39 -19.48
N ALA A 238 42.19 6.53 -18.52
CA ALA A 238 42.12 5.80 -17.26
C ALA A 238 41.01 6.35 -16.34
N ALA A 239 40.83 7.68 -16.30
CA ALA A 239 39.74 8.31 -15.56
C ALA A 239 38.37 8.06 -16.21
N PHE A 240 38.28 8.04 -17.54
CA PHE A 240 37.04 7.71 -18.25
C PHE A 240 36.66 6.24 -18.08
N LYS A 241 37.62 5.30 -18.13
CA LYS A 241 37.35 3.89 -17.83
C LYS A 241 36.89 3.70 -16.39
N MET A 242 37.54 4.35 -15.42
CA MET A 242 37.18 4.26 -14.00
C MET A 242 35.82 4.91 -13.72
N PHE A 243 35.49 6.01 -14.38
CA PHE A 243 34.17 6.64 -14.30
C PHE A 243 33.08 5.79 -14.95
N TRP A 244 33.37 5.13 -16.09
CA TRP A 244 32.44 4.18 -16.72
C TRP A 244 32.27 2.89 -15.92
N THR A 245 33.31 2.34 -15.27
CA THR A 245 33.12 1.18 -14.37
C THR A 245 32.36 1.57 -13.11
N ILE A 246 32.60 2.74 -12.51
CA ILE A 246 31.83 3.23 -11.36
C ILE A 246 30.39 3.52 -11.77
N LEU A 247 30.16 4.12 -12.94
CA LEU A 247 28.81 4.38 -13.45
C LEU A 247 28.07 3.08 -13.79
N ASN A 248 28.73 2.07 -14.35
CA ASN A 248 28.13 0.75 -14.57
C ASN A 248 27.90 -0.01 -13.26
N LEU A 249 28.76 0.14 -12.24
CA LEU A 249 28.51 -0.41 -10.90
C LEU A 249 27.34 0.29 -10.19
N VAL A 250 27.19 1.60 -10.36
CA VAL A 250 26.06 2.37 -9.82
C VAL A 250 24.76 2.07 -10.58
N VAL A 251 24.81 1.88 -11.90
CA VAL A 251 23.64 1.49 -12.71
C VAL A 251 23.26 0.00 -12.50
N LEU A 252 24.22 -0.88 -12.20
CA LEU A 252 23.92 -2.24 -11.70
C LEU A 252 23.36 -2.24 -10.27
N CYS A 253 23.74 -1.28 -9.41
CA CYS A 253 23.18 -1.15 -8.05
C CYS A 253 21.81 -0.45 -7.98
N PHE A 254 21.27 0.06 -9.08
CA PHE A 254 19.96 0.74 -9.12
C PHE A 254 18.99 0.11 -10.13
N HIS A 255 19.06 -1.21 -10.33
CA HIS A 255 17.84 -1.94 -10.61
C HIS A 255 17.12 -2.12 -9.28
N VAL A 256 16.31 -1.12 -8.88
CA VAL A 256 15.21 -1.42 -7.96
C VAL A 256 14.28 -2.27 -8.80
N ALA A 257 14.46 -3.59 -8.75
CA ALA A 257 13.37 -4.49 -9.10
C ALA A 257 12.23 -4.07 -8.18
N LEU A 258 11.12 -3.56 -8.76
CA LEU A 258 9.88 -3.64 -8.00
C LEU A 258 9.68 -5.13 -7.81
N GLY A 259 9.83 -5.59 -6.56
CA GLY A 259 9.48 -6.95 -6.17
C GLY A 259 8.01 -7.19 -6.45
N ALA A 260 7.60 -8.46 -6.42
CA ALA A 260 6.19 -8.78 -6.45
C ALA A 260 5.49 -8.15 -5.24
N LEU A 261 4.20 -7.85 -5.37
CA LEU A 261 3.42 -7.47 -4.20
C LEU A 261 3.19 -8.76 -3.44
N ASP A 262 3.84 -8.92 -2.29
CA ASP A 262 3.63 -10.02 -1.34
C ASP A 262 4.17 -9.65 0.05
N ASN A 263 4.26 -10.62 0.96
CA ASN A 263 4.82 -10.41 2.29
C ASN A 263 6.36 -10.39 2.32
N ARG A 264 7.03 -10.50 1.17
CA ARG A 264 8.48 -10.40 1.00
C ARG A 264 8.80 -8.99 0.50
N GLY A 265 9.91 -8.44 0.95
CA GLY A 265 10.28 -7.11 0.50
C GLY A 265 11.66 -6.70 0.95
N THR A 266 12.06 -5.50 0.55
CA THR A 266 13.39 -4.95 0.87
C THR A 266 13.34 -3.89 1.96
N GLU A 267 12.16 -3.36 2.30
CA GLU A 267 12.00 -2.32 3.32
C GLU A 267 10.74 -2.56 4.17
N PHE A 268 10.94 -2.61 5.49
CA PHE A 268 9.87 -2.74 6.49
C PHE A 268 10.02 -1.65 7.54
N ILE A 269 8.89 -1.13 8.02
CA ILE A 269 8.84 -0.27 9.20
C ILE A 269 7.83 -0.86 10.18
N ILE A 270 8.32 -1.37 11.31
CA ILE A 270 7.52 -2.10 12.29
C ILE A 270 7.55 -1.43 13.68
N THR A 271 6.71 -1.90 14.59
CA THR A 271 6.69 -1.48 16.01
C THR A 271 6.19 -2.62 16.92
N PHE A 272 6.20 -2.41 18.23
CA PHE A 272 5.66 -3.35 19.21
C PHE A 272 4.62 -2.66 20.10
N MET A 273 3.38 -3.14 20.10
CA MET A 273 2.31 -2.57 20.94
C MET A 273 2.58 -2.77 22.44
N ASP A 274 1.86 -2.04 23.30
CA ASP A 274 1.95 -2.24 24.75
C ASP A 274 1.60 -3.68 25.16
N ASN A 275 2.61 -4.41 25.66
CA ASN A 275 2.49 -5.74 26.26
C ASN A 275 3.08 -5.79 27.68
N LYS A 276 3.38 -4.64 28.29
CA LYS A 276 4.07 -4.63 29.59
C LYS A 276 3.11 -5.06 30.69
N ILE A 277 3.39 -6.11 31.44
CA ILE A 277 2.43 -6.62 32.45
C ILE A 277 2.97 -6.56 33.87
N LEU A 278 4.27 -6.80 34.06
CA LEU A 278 4.90 -6.80 35.38
C LEU A 278 6.04 -5.78 35.42
N GLU A 279 6.05 -4.93 36.45
CA GLU A 279 7.19 -4.07 36.72
C GLU A 279 8.42 -4.93 37.04
N ASN A 280 9.53 -4.72 36.33
CA ASN A 280 10.85 -5.38 36.52
C ASN A 280 11.00 -6.83 36.01
N ARG A 281 10.12 -7.32 35.12
CA ARG A 281 10.31 -8.63 34.44
C ARG A 281 10.21 -8.58 32.92
N ASP A 282 10.38 -7.38 32.37
CA ASP A 282 10.25 -7.02 30.95
C ASP A 282 11.18 -7.87 30.08
N ILE A 283 10.64 -8.78 29.27
CA ILE A 283 11.41 -9.54 28.26
C ILE A 283 11.51 -8.72 26.97
N GLN A 284 12.66 -8.74 26.30
CA GLN A 284 12.87 -8.04 25.04
C GLN A 284 11.95 -8.57 23.93
N PRO A 285 11.24 -7.71 23.17
CA PRO A 285 10.62 -8.13 21.92
C PRO A 285 11.68 -8.59 20.91
N GLU A 286 11.28 -9.45 19.99
CA GLU A 286 12.19 -10.12 19.05
C GLU A 286 11.71 -9.92 17.61
N ILE A 287 12.66 -9.71 16.69
CA ILE A 287 12.42 -9.68 15.25
C ILE A 287 13.11 -10.91 14.65
N PHE A 288 12.38 -11.69 13.86
CA PHE A 288 12.91 -12.82 13.12
C PHE A 288 12.93 -12.49 11.64
N ILE A 289 14.09 -12.66 11.01
CA ILE A 289 14.32 -12.28 9.61
C ILE A 289 14.89 -13.48 8.87
N THR A 290 14.28 -13.83 7.74
CA THR A 290 14.71 -14.93 6.86
C THR A 290 14.58 -14.52 5.39
N THR A 291 15.07 -15.36 4.48
CA THR A 291 14.96 -15.14 3.03
C THR A 291 14.89 -16.47 2.29
N ALA A 292 14.16 -16.51 1.17
CA ALA A 292 14.16 -17.64 0.24
C ALA A 292 15.41 -17.65 -0.66
N LYS A 293 16.15 -16.54 -0.73
CA LYS A 293 17.25 -16.35 -1.66
C LYS A 293 18.45 -17.22 -1.28
N SER A 294 18.99 -17.94 -2.26
CA SER A 294 20.14 -18.85 -2.10
C SER A 294 21.49 -18.14 -2.05
N HIS A 295 21.54 -16.84 -2.34
CA HIS A 295 22.72 -16.01 -2.15
C HIS A 295 22.63 -15.24 -0.83
N LEU A 296 23.72 -14.56 -0.45
CA LEU A 296 23.75 -13.75 0.77
C LEU A 296 22.98 -12.46 0.54
N VAL A 297 21.98 -12.21 1.38
CA VAL A 297 21.21 -10.98 1.47
C VAL A 297 21.71 -10.18 2.67
N HIS A 298 22.07 -8.91 2.44
CA HIS A 298 22.57 -8.00 3.46
C HIS A 298 21.42 -7.22 4.09
N VAL A 299 21.27 -7.33 5.41
CA VAL A 299 20.18 -6.71 6.16
C VAL A 299 20.73 -5.73 7.19
N THR A 300 20.01 -4.63 7.38
CA THR A 300 20.24 -3.63 8.42
C THR A 300 18.97 -3.40 9.22
N VAL A 301 19.09 -3.34 10.54
CA VAL A 301 17.99 -3.05 11.47
C VAL A 301 18.36 -1.83 12.29
N THR A 302 17.59 -0.76 12.15
CA THR A 302 17.86 0.53 12.78
C THR A 302 16.58 1.17 13.30
N SER A 303 16.69 2.20 14.14
CA SER A 303 15.53 3.01 14.55
C SER A 303 15.82 4.51 14.38
N PRO A 304 15.74 5.02 13.14
CA PRO A 304 16.16 6.39 12.83
C PRO A 304 15.33 7.46 13.55
N GLY A 305 14.10 7.13 13.97
CA GLY A 305 13.22 8.04 14.70
C GLY A 305 13.60 8.26 16.17
N VAL A 306 14.37 7.37 16.78
CA VAL A 306 14.73 7.42 18.21
C VAL A 306 16.07 8.12 18.42
N GLN A 307 16.08 9.18 19.22
CA GLN A 307 17.32 9.88 19.58
C GLN A 307 18.21 9.01 20.46
N ASN A 308 19.52 8.99 20.17
CA ASN A 308 20.50 8.14 20.84
C ASN A 308 20.13 6.65 20.81
N SER A 309 19.52 6.20 19.70
CA SER A 309 19.20 4.80 19.50
C SER A 309 20.45 3.91 19.67
N HIS A 310 20.26 2.80 20.39
CA HIS A 310 21.21 1.70 20.48
C HIS A 310 20.87 0.54 19.54
N LEU A 311 19.77 0.63 18.77
CA LEU A 311 19.36 -0.40 17.82
C LEU A 311 20.01 -0.09 16.47
N HIS A 312 21.10 -0.78 16.18
CA HIS A 312 21.82 -0.70 14.92
C HIS A 312 22.54 -2.03 14.65
N ASP A 313 21.82 -3.00 14.10
CA ASP A 313 22.34 -4.30 13.71
C ASP A 313 22.54 -4.40 12.20
N SER A 314 23.59 -5.08 11.77
CA SER A 314 23.83 -5.41 10.37
C SER A 314 24.41 -6.81 10.26
N PHE A 315 23.89 -7.59 9.32
CA PHE A 315 24.26 -8.99 9.13
C PHE A 315 23.90 -9.45 7.70
N SER A 316 24.33 -10.66 7.36
CA SER A 316 23.89 -11.34 6.14
C SER A 316 23.13 -12.61 6.47
N ILE A 317 22.09 -12.90 5.72
CA ILE A 317 21.32 -14.15 5.78
C ILE A 317 21.24 -14.80 4.39
N THR A 318 20.90 -16.07 4.35
CA THR A 318 20.60 -16.81 3.12
C THR A 318 19.57 -17.89 3.45
N ASN A 319 19.02 -18.55 2.44
CA ASN A 319 18.02 -19.60 2.60
C ASN A 319 18.43 -20.64 3.66
N GLY A 320 17.46 -21.03 4.51
CA GLY A 320 17.64 -21.93 5.62
C GLY A 320 18.14 -21.28 6.91
N HIS A 321 18.57 -20.01 6.87
CA HIS A 321 19.04 -19.28 8.05
C HIS A 321 18.06 -18.20 8.49
N VAL A 322 17.79 -18.17 9.80
CA VAL A 322 17.00 -17.13 10.45
C VAL A 322 17.89 -16.31 11.36
N LYS A 323 17.81 -14.99 11.21
CA LYS A 323 18.41 -14.06 12.15
C LYS A 323 17.36 -13.60 13.14
N ARG A 324 17.64 -13.82 14.42
CA ARG A 324 16.94 -13.16 15.52
C ARG A 324 17.65 -11.86 15.90
N VAL A 325 16.88 -10.79 16.01
CA VAL A 325 17.30 -9.48 16.54
C VAL A 325 16.48 -9.19 17.79
N ALA A 326 17.16 -9.05 18.93
CA ALA A 326 16.52 -8.67 20.17
C ALA A 326 16.41 -7.14 20.24
N VAL A 327 15.23 -6.65 20.60
CA VAL A 327 14.92 -5.22 20.65
C VAL A 327 14.76 -4.80 22.10
N ASP A 328 15.30 -3.64 22.48
CA ASP A 328 15.15 -3.14 23.84
C ASP A 328 13.67 -2.86 24.18
N THR A 329 13.26 -3.10 25.44
CA THR A 329 11.85 -2.96 25.82
C THR A 329 11.35 -1.52 25.75
N SER A 330 12.25 -0.52 25.69
CA SER A 330 11.89 0.88 25.44
C SER A 330 11.26 1.14 24.07
N TYR A 331 11.39 0.22 23.11
CA TYR A 331 10.72 0.30 21.81
C TYR A 331 9.25 -0.14 21.86
N ARG A 332 8.81 -0.78 22.94
CA ARG A 332 7.37 -1.01 23.14
C ARG A 332 6.64 0.31 23.26
N LEU A 333 5.52 0.39 22.58
CA LEU A 333 4.55 1.44 22.80
C LEU A 333 3.97 1.31 24.21
N ASN A 334 3.43 2.42 24.71
CA ASN A 334 2.92 2.48 26.07
C ASN A 334 1.66 3.34 26.12
N GLN A 335 0.52 2.68 26.33
CA GLN A 335 -0.79 3.34 26.46
C GLN A 335 -1.17 4.14 25.21
N THR A 336 -2.06 5.13 25.37
CA THR A 336 -2.31 6.11 24.30
C THR A 336 -1.14 7.07 24.16
N GLU A 337 -0.27 6.82 23.18
CA GLU A 337 0.90 7.65 22.93
C GLU A 337 1.15 7.93 21.44
N PHE A 338 1.79 9.07 21.18
CA PHE A 338 2.47 9.37 19.93
C PHE A 338 3.97 9.27 20.18
N SER A 339 4.69 8.48 19.40
CA SER A 339 6.13 8.26 19.57
C SER A 339 6.85 8.15 18.22
N LYS A 340 8.18 7.97 18.25
CA LYS A 340 9.03 7.75 17.06
C LYS A 340 9.71 6.38 17.13
N LYS A 341 9.00 5.38 17.65
CA LYS A 341 9.52 4.04 17.95
C LYS A 341 9.43 3.10 16.74
N GLY A 342 9.21 3.61 15.53
CA GLY A 342 9.30 2.82 14.29
C GLY A 342 10.72 2.28 14.08
N ILE A 343 10.81 0.98 13.84
CA ILE A 343 12.04 0.24 13.55
C ILE A 343 12.10 -0.02 12.05
N LEU A 344 13.18 0.45 11.42
CA LEU A 344 13.46 0.27 10.00
C LEU A 344 14.30 -0.98 9.80
N ILE A 345 13.81 -1.87 8.94
CA ILE A 345 14.54 -3.06 8.47
C ILE A 345 14.72 -2.89 6.96
N GLN A 346 15.96 -2.88 6.51
CA GLN A 346 16.30 -2.73 5.09
C GLN A 346 17.21 -3.85 4.63
N ALA A 347 16.95 -4.37 3.44
CA ALA A 347 17.73 -5.40 2.79
C ALA A 347 18.04 -5.03 1.34
N ASP A 348 19.08 -5.64 0.76
CA ASP A 348 19.43 -5.48 -0.66
C ASP A 348 18.72 -6.47 -1.61
N ASP A 349 17.99 -7.45 -1.06
CA ASP A 349 17.06 -8.34 -1.75
C ASP A 349 15.94 -8.75 -0.76
N GLU A 350 14.91 -9.43 -1.26
CA GLU A 350 13.70 -9.77 -0.53
C GLU A 350 13.96 -10.65 0.70
N ILE A 351 13.39 -10.20 1.82
CA ILE A 351 13.36 -10.89 3.11
C ILE A 351 11.92 -11.02 3.61
N VAL A 352 11.70 -11.96 4.53
CA VAL A 352 10.46 -12.09 5.31
C VAL A 352 10.76 -11.72 6.75
N VAL A 353 9.86 -10.96 7.38
CA VAL A 353 10.03 -10.42 8.73
C VAL A 353 8.85 -10.84 9.60
N TYR A 354 9.13 -11.33 10.81
CA TYR A 354 8.14 -11.57 11.86
C TYR A 354 8.50 -10.77 13.11
N GLY A 355 7.50 -10.14 13.72
CA GLY A 355 7.64 -9.47 15.01
C GLY A 355 7.01 -10.32 16.12
N VAL A 356 7.75 -10.60 17.19
CA VAL A 356 7.26 -11.33 18.36
C VAL A 356 7.32 -10.42 19.58
N ASN A 357 6.16 -10.08 20.13
CA ASN A 357 6.05 -9.16 21.24
C ASN A 357 6.00 -9.89 22.58
N ARG A 358 7.16 -10.21 23.14
CA ARG A 358 7.28 -11.13 24.27
C ARG A 358 7.35 -10.49 25.67
N GLU A 359 6.59 -11.00 26.60
CA GLU A 359 6.68 -10.72 28.04
C GLU A 359 6.48 -12.01 28.84
N VAL A 360 6.88 -12.04 30.11
CA VAL A 360 6.69 -13.22 30.97
C VAL A 360 5.21 -13.61 31.04
N TYR A 361 4.86 -14.79 30.48
CA TYR A 361 3.47 -15.29 30.36
C TYR A 361 2.56 -14.35 29.55
N SER A 362 3.12 -13.70 28.53
CA SER A 362 2.37 -12.87 27.57
C SER A 362 3.17 -12.69 26.27
N ASP A 363 2.94 -13.50 25.27
CA ASP A 363 3.61 -13.55 23.97
C ASP A 363 2.57 -13.71 22.85
N ASP A 364 2.72 -12.94 21.77
CA ASP A 364 2.12 -13.28 20.48
C ASP A 364 2.96 -12.62 19.38
N GLY A 365 2.76 -13.03 18.14
CA GLY A 365 3.57 -12.56 17.01
C GLY A 365 2.75 -12.29 15.77
N TYR A 366 3.33 -11.51 14.85
CA TYR A 366 2.69 -11.14 13.59
C TYR A 366 3.67 -11.27 12.42
N LEU A 367 3.13 -11.57 11.25
CA LEU A 367 3.85 -11.41 9.97
C LEU A 367 3.92 -9.92 9.64
N ALA A 368 5.13 -9.36 9.55
CA ALA A 368 5.30 -7.97 9.18
C ALA A 368 5.16 -7.79 7.67
N LEU A 369 4.48 -6.71 7.28
CA LEU A 369 4.25 -6.38 5.87
C LEU A 369 5.28 -5.32 5.39
N PRO A 370 5.87 -5.49 4.19
CA PRO A 370 6.79 -4.52 3.63
C PRO A 370 6.08 -3.22 3.24
N THR A 371 6.83 -2.13 3.09
CA THR A 371 6.26 -0.78 2.92
C THR A 371 5.53 -0.54 1.59
N ASP A 372 5.72 -1.40 0.60
CA ASP A 372 5.16 -1.38 -0.75
C ASP A 372 3.77 -2.02 -0.85
N VAL A 373 3.39 -2.89 0.08
CA VAL A 373 2.07 -3.54 0.15
C VAL A 373 1.11 -2.93 1.18
N LEU A 374 1.56 -1.91 1.93
CA LEU A 374 0.70 -1.20 2.88
C LEU A 374 -0.36 -0.37 2.15
N GLY A 375 -1.58 -0.37 2.68
CA GLY A 375 -2.69 0.43 2.17
C GLY A 375 -3.01 1.67 3.00
N THR A 376 -4.13 2.31 2.66
CA THR A 376 -4.58 3.58 3.23
C THR A 376 -5.85 3.46 4.07
N GLU A 377 -6.50 2.29 4.09
CA GLU A 377 -7.77 2.05 4.76
C GLU A 377 -7.75 0.73 5.52
N TYR A 378 -8.12 0.76 6.80
CA TYR A 378 -8.12 -0.40 7.71
C TYR A 378 -9.30 -0.35 8.68
N TYR A 379 -9.71 -1.53 9.15
CA TYR A 379 -10.57 -1.67 10.33
C TYR A 379 -9.89 -2.52 11.38
N THR A 380 -9.89 -2.04 12.63
CA THR A 380 -9.23 -2.72 13.75
C THR A 380 -10.00 -3.95 14.23
N MET A 381 -9.29 -4.86 14.89
CA MET A 381 -9.86 -6.03 15.53
C MET A 381 -9.17 -6.34 16.86
N SER A 382 -9.97 -6.62 17.88
CA SER A 382 -9.53 -7.03 19.21
C SER A 382 -10.51 -8.06 19.79
N TYR A 383 -10.08 -8.80 20.80
CA TYR A 383 -10.98 -9.62 21.60
C TYR A 383 -11.58 -8.81 22.76
N SER A 384 -12.90 -8.88 22.92
CA SER A 384 -13.64 -8.19 23.99
C SER A 384 -14.68 -9.09 24.68
N PRO A 385 -14.87 -8.99 26.00
CA PRO A 385 -14.25 -8.05 26.94
C PRO A 385 -12.74 -8.27 27.11
N SER A 386 -11.97 -7.19 27.13
CA SER A 386 -10.53 -7.26 27.36
C SER A 386 -10.23 -7.54 28.84
N TYR A 387 -9.10 -8.19 29.13
CA TYR A 387 -8.65 -8.34 30.52
C TYR A 387 -7.98 -7.05 31.02
N TYR A 388 -7.13 -6.45 30.17
CA TYR A 388 -6.57 -5.11 30.39
C TYR A 388 -7.13 -4.09 29.40
N TYR A 389 -6.64 -4.12 28.17
CA TYR A 389 -7.02 -3.15 27.14
C TYR A 389 -7.09 -3.83 25.77
N CYS A 390 -8.07 -3.44 24.95
CA CYS A 390 -7.95 -3.51 23.51
C CYS A 390 -6.97 -2.42 23.05
N VAL A 391 -6.10 -2.74 22.10
CA VAL A 391 -5.04 -1.84 21.62
C VAL A 391 -4.89 -1.95 20.11
N PHE A 392 -4.53 -0.84 19.47
CA PHE A 392 -4.05 -0.84 18.10
C PHE A 392 -3.04 0.29 17.92
N ALA A 393 -2.12 0.12 16.97
CA ALA A 393 -1.09 1.08 16.64
C ALA A 393 -1.03 1.35 15.13
N VAL A 394 -0.81 2.62 14.77
CA VAL A 394 -0.60 3.07 13.38
C VAL A 394 0.86 3.50 13.20
N ILE A 395 1.47 3.07 12.10
CA ILE A 395 2.89 3.26 11.78
C ILE A 395 3.00 4.15 10.53
N GLY A 396 3.65 5.30 10.67
CA GLY A 396 3.95 6.21 9.57
C GLY A 396 5.17 5.72 8.78
N VAL A 397 4.98 5.44 7.49
CA VAL A 397 6.07 5.02 6.58
C VAL A 397 6.53 6.13 5.64
N GLN A 398 5.77 7.22 5.57
CA GLN A 398 6.08 8.43 4.82
C GLN A 398 5.85 9.67 5.68
N ASP A 399 6.63 10.73 5.42
CA ASP A 399 6.47 12.01 6.11
C ASP A 399 5.14 12.68 5.79
N GLN A 400 4.62 13.46 6.73
CA GLN A 400 3.38 14.23 6.56
C GLN A 400 2.21 13.38 6.06
N THR A 401 2.01 12.22 6.70
CA THR A 401 0.87 11.32 6.46
C THR A 401 -0.28 11.72 7.37
N HIS A 402 -1.41 12.12 6.80
CA HIS A 402 -2.60 12.51 7.54
C HIS A 402 -3.48 11.28 7.75
N VAL A 403 -3.71 10.92 9.01
CA VAL A 403 -4.51 9.77 9.41
C VAL A 403 -5.72 10.26 10.19
N ALA A 404 -6.90 9.82 9.74
CA ALA A 404 -8.18 10.02 10.39
C ALA A 404 -8.67 8.68 10.96
N ILE A 405 -8.95 8.64 12.26
CA ILE A 405 -9.33 7.43 12.99
C ILE A 405 -10.71 7.65 13.60
N GLN A 406 -11.72 6.93 13.11
CA GLN A 406 -13.04 6.92 13.72
C GLN A 406 -13.11 5.84 14.81
N LEU A 407 -13.44 6.23 16.04
CA LEU A 407 -13.69 5.26 17.11
C LEU A 407 -14.93 4.41 16.81
N PRO A 408 -14.94 3.11 17.15
CA PRO A 408 -16.03 2.21 16.78
C PRO A 408 -17.34 2.60 17.45
N ASN A 409 -18.45 2.11 16.93
CA ASN A 409 -19.78 2.28 17.53
C ASN A 409 -20.01 1.38 18.76
N THR A 410 -18.99 1.22 19.61
CA THR A 410 -19.04 0.40 20.82
C THR A 410 -19.58 1.23 22.00
N PRO A 411 -20.54 0.72 22.80
CA PRO A 411 -20.97 1.38 24.02
C PRO A 411 -19.80 1.65 24.96
N HIS A 412 -19.79 2.84 25.58
CA HIS A 412 -18.81 3.26 26.59
C HIS A 412 -17.35 3.36 26.13
N VAL A 413 -17.03 3.18 24.84
CA VAL A 413 -15.67 3.43 24.33
C VAL A 413 -15.28 4.89 24.63
N ASN A 414 -14.16 5.03 25.33
CA ASN A 414 -13.61 6.31 25.74
C ASN A 414 -12.08 6.28 25.62
N VAL A 415 -11.53 7.24 24.89
CA VAL A 415 -10.09 7.35 24.64
C VAL A 415 -9.68 8.78 24.91
N THR A 416 -8.66 8.99 25.76
CA THR A 416 -8.15 10.33 26.03
C THR A 416 -6.87 10.56 25.26
N TYR A 417 -6.86 11.58 24.40
CA TYR A 417 -5.68 11.98 23.64
C TYR A 417 -5.52 13.49 23.66
N LYS A 418 -4.30 13.97 23.97
CA LYS A 418 -3.98 15.41 24.11
C LYS A 418 -4.95 16.18 25.01
N GLY A 419 -5.41 15.55 26.09
CA GLY A 419 -6.36 16.14 27.06
C GLY A 419 -7.82 16.21 26.59
N HIS A 420 -8.13 15.69 25.39
CA HIS A 420 -9.50 15.56 24.90
C HIS A 420 -9.97 14.10 25.01
N MET A 421 -11.19 13.90 25.50
CA MET A 421 -11.82 12.59 25.57
C MET A 421 -12.70 12.37 24.34
N TYR A 422 -12.34 11.39 23.54
CA TYR A 422 -13.08 10.92 22.38
C TYR A 422 -13.94 9.72 22.76
N THR A 423 -15.10 9.60 22.14
CA THR A 423 -16.12 8.58 22.36
C THR A 423 -16.57 7.99 21.03
N LYS A 424 -17.47 6.99 21.06
CA LYS A 424 -17.93 6.27 19.87
C LYS A 424 -18.26 7.18 18.67
N ASN A 425 -17.86 6.74 17.47
CA ASN A 425 -18.05 7.42 16.19
C ASN A 425 -17.35 8.79 16.04
N GLN A 426 -16.61 9.27 17.05
CA GLN A 426 -15.82 10.50 16.93
C GLN A 426 -14.49 10.22 16.23
N TRP A 427 -14.00 11.24 15.52
CA TRP A 427 -12.76 11.17 14.75
C TRP A 427 -11.59 11.75 15.54
N ILE A 428 -10.46 11.03 15.53
CA ILE A 428 -9.16 11.46 16.00
C ILE A 428 -8.28 11.65 14.76
N ASN A 429 -7.75 12.86 14.58
CA ASN A 429 -6.84 13.16 13.48
C ASN A 429 -5.41 13.27 14.00
N VAL A 430 -4.48 12.56 13.35
CA VAL A 430 -3.05 12.63 13.64
C VAL A 430 -2.26 12.79 12.34
N THR A 431 -1.13 13.51 12.41
CA THR A 431 -0.16 13.57 11.32
C THR A 431 1.04 12.75 11.74
N LEU A 432 1.36 11.71 10.98
CA LEU A 432 2.52 10.85 11.19
C LEU A 432 3.63 11.25 10.23
N ASP A 433 4.85 11.39 10.75
CA ASP A 433 6.04 11.42 9.90
C ASP A 433 6.59 9.99 9.74
N ARG A 434 7.57 9.78 8.87
CA ARG A 434 8.23 8.48 8.74
C ARG A 434 8.84 8.07 10.08
N PHE A 435 8.63 6.81 10.47
CA PHE A 435 8.99 6.22 11.78
C PHE A 435 8.16 6.70 12.98
N SER A 436 7.19 7.61 12.78
CA SER A 436 6.23 7.93 13.83
C SER A 436 5.25 6.79 14.03
N THR A 437 4.88 6.57 15.29
CA THR A 437 3.94 5.54 15.72
C THR A 437 2.89 6.16 16.62
N PHE A 438 1.64 5.74 16.47
CA PHE A 438 0.52 6.22 17.28
C PHE A 438 -0.30 5.04 17.80
N GLU A 439 -0.28 4.81 19.11
CA GLU A 439 -1.07 3.76 19.77
C GLU A 439 -2.29 4.36 20.45
N LEU A 440 -3.42 3.64 20.36
CA LEU A 440 -4.62 3.89 21.14
C LEU A 440 -4.95 2.66 21.98
N HIS A 441 -5.42 2.91 23.20
CA HIS A 441 -5.90 1.86 24.09
C HIS A 441 -7.28 2.19 24.66
N ALA A 442 -8.07 1.16 24.93
CA ALA A 442 -9.32 1.31 25.66
C ALA A 442 -9.66 0.01 26.38
N VAL A 443 -10.35 0.11 27.52
CA VAL A 443 -10.91 -1.08 28.18
C VAL A 443 -12.07 -1.65 27.35
N PRO A 444 -13.01 -0.81 26.84
CA PRO A 444 -14.04 -1.27 25.92
C PRO A 444 -13.48 -1.71 24.56
N ASP A 445 -14.30 -2.42 23.80
CA ASP A 445 -13.92 -2.97 22.50
C ASP A 445 -13.53 -1.86 21.50
N LEU A 446 -12.31 -1.99 20.95
CA LEU A 446 -11.81 -1.14 19.86
C LEU A 446 -12.01 -1.75 18.48
N SER A 447 -12.60 -2.94 18.36
CA SER A 447 -12.89 -3.58 17.07
C SER A 447 -13.81 -2.72 16.21
N GLY A 448 -13.48 -2.58 14.94
CA GLY A 448 -14.24 -1.77 13.98
C GLY A 448 -13.87 -0.28 13.98
N ALA A 449 -12.79 0.14 14.64
CA ALA A 449 -12.28 1.50 14.47
C ALA A 449 -11.84 1.65 13.00
N HIS A 450 -12.31 2.70 12.33
CA HIS A 450 -12.04 2.94 10.92
C HIS A 450 -10.85 3.88 10.77
N ILE A 451 -9.79 3.42 10.12
CA ILE A 451 -8.55 4.17 9.92
C ILE A 451 -8.46 4.50 8.44
N VAL A 452 -8.41 5.78 8.11
CA VAL A 452 -8.27 6.28 6.74
C VAL A 452 -7.08 7.23 6.69
N SER A 453 -6.27 7.14 5.64
CA SER A 453 -5.06 7.95 5.47
C SER A 453 -4.88 8.41 4.02
N ASP A 454 -4.10 9.48 3.83
CA ASP A 454 -3.76 10.01 2.49
C ASP A 454 -2.54 9.33 1.85
N LYS A 455 -1.78 8.56 2.63
CA LYS A 455 -0.59 7.80 2.23
C LYS A 455 -0.56 6.46 2.98
N PRO A 456 0.14 5.44 2.47
CA PRO A 456 0.24 4.14 3.13
C PRO A 456 0.65 4.25 4.61
N VAL A 457 0.04 3.41 5.45
CA VAL A 457 0.38 3.24 6.86
C VAL A 457 0.36 1.76 7.24
N GLY A 458 1.19 1.36 8.19
CA GLY A 458 1.09 0.03 8.81
C GLY A 458 0.13 0.08 10.00
N VAL A 459 -0.65 -0.98 10.23
CA VAL A 459 -1.56 -1.05 11.38
C VAL A 459 -1.40 -2.38 12.11
N LEU A 460 -1.13 -2.31 13.42
CA LEU A 460 -1.18 -3.46 14.32
C LEU A 460 -2.46 -3.36 15.16
N SER A 461 -3.10 -4.48 15.46
CA SER A 461 -4.30 -4.50 16.31
C SER A 461 -4.37 -5.77 17.15
N GLY A 462 -4.98 -5.66 18.32
CA GLY A 462 -5.23 -6.79 19.20
C GLY A 462 -5.48 -6.36 20.65
N ASN A 463 -4.79 -6.97 21.60
CA ASN A 463 -5.00 -6.74 23.03
C ASN A 463 -3.66 -6.69 23.76
N ARG A 464 -3.52 -5.78 24.73
CA ARG A 464 -2.40 -5.83 25.67
C ARG A 464 -2.37 -7.16 26.42
N LYS A 465 -3.54 -7.60 26.88
CA LYS A 465 -3.76 -8.96 27.40
C LYS A 465 -5.23 -9.35 27.37
N ALA A 466 -5.52 -10.58 26.97
CA ALA A 466 -6.89 -11.09 26.83
C ALA A 466 -7.06 -12.51 27.41
N VAL A 467 -8.24 -12.76 27.98
CA VAL A 467 -8.75 -14.10 28.28
C VAL A 467 -9.78 -14.40 27.20
N VAL A 468 -9.51 -15.37 26.32
CA VAL A 468 -10.41 -15.68 25.20
C VAL A 468 -11.32 -16.84 25.59
N GLY A 469 -12.63 -16.64 25.50
CA GLY A 469 -13.65 -17.56 25.99
C GLY A 469 -13.73 -17.62 27.52
N ASN A 470 -14.37 -18.67 28.04
CA ASN A 470 -14.61 -18.89 29.48
C ASN A 470 -14.01 -20.22 29.97
N THR A 471 -12.94 -20.70 29.32
CA THR A 471 -12.45 -22.08 29.45
C THR A 471 -11.36 -22.28 30.51
N GLY A 472 -10.79 -21.19 31.03
CA GLY A 472 -9.78 -21.22 32.09
C GLY A 472 -9.30 -19.82 32.52
N GLY A 473 -8.13 -19.75 33.16
CA GLY A 473 -7.57 -18.52 33.71
C GLY A 473 -6.30 -17.99 33.04
N SER A 474 -5.79 -18.68 32.02
CA SER A 474 -4.62 -18.25 31.25
C SER A 474 -4.99 -17.14 30.26
N ARG A 475 -4.00 -16.40 29.79
CA ARG A 475 -4.23 -15.11 29.13
C ARG A 475 -2.95 -14.64 28.48
N ASP A 476 -3.11 -14.03 27.32
CA ASP A 476 -1.97 -13.67 26.49
C ASP A 476 -2.11 -12.28 25.86
N HIS A 477 -0.99 -11.74 25.40
CA HIS A 477 -0.98 -10.68 24.40
C HIS A 477 -1.69 -11.18 23.15
N LEU A 478 -2.29 -10.28 22.38
CA LEU A 478 -2.83 -10.62 21.07
C LEU A 478 -2.38 -9.54 20.09
N VAL A 479 -1.80 -9.92 18.97
CA VAL A 479 -1.39 -8.97 17.94
C VAL A 479 -1.40 -9.59 16.56
N GLU A 480 -1.92 -8.84 15.59
CA GLU A 480 -1.71 -9.10 14.18
C GLU A 480 -1.42 -7.79 13.44
N MET A 481 -0.64 -7.88 12.36
CA MET A 481 -0.50 -6.77 11.40
C MET A 481 -1.63 -6.87 10.39
N LEU A 482 -2.47 -5.85 10.34
CA LEU A 482 -3.71 -5.88 9.59
C LEU A 482 -3.46 -5.77 8.08
N LEU A 483 -4.25 -6.51 7.33
CA LEU A 483 -4.34 -6.35 5.88
C LEU A 483 -5.15 -5.09 5.54
N PRO A 484 -4.73 -4.29 4.56
CA PRO A 484 -5.54 -3.16 4.11
C PRO A 484 -6.86 -3.67 3.53
N VAL A 485 -7.90 -2.84 3.62
CA VAL A 485 -9.25 -3.22 3.13
C VAL A 485 -9.21 -3.69 1.68
N SER A 486 -8.33 -3.14 0.84
CA SER A 486 -8.14 -3.55 -0.56
C SER A 486 -7.80 -5.02 -0.76
N SER A 487 -7.15 -5.65 0.22
CA SER A 487 -6.66 -7.04 0.16
C SER A 487 -7.60 -8.03 0.88
N TRP A 488 -8.80 -7.58 1.27
CA TRP A 488 -9.82 -8.44 1.88
C TRP A 488 -10.56 -9.25 0.82
N GLY A 489 -10.59 -10.57 0.97
CA GLY A 489 -11.28 -11.48 0.06
C GLY A 489 -12.69 -11.86 0.51
N LYS A 490 -13.28 -12.82 -0.23
CA LYS A 490 -14.65 -13.32 0.00
C LYS A 490 -14.69 -14.82 0.29
N ASN A 491 -13.60 -15.54 0.02
CA ASN A 491 -13.52 -16.98 0.17
C ASN A 491 -12.42 -17.32 1.18
N TYR A 492 -12.74 -18.13 2.19
CA TYR A 492 -11.78 -18.53 3.21
C TYR A 492 -11.91 -20.01 3.50
N ALA A 493 -10.79 -20.65 3.80
CA ALA A 493 -10.77 -21.99 4.37
C ALA A 493 -10.12 -21.95 5.75
N THR A 494 -10.71 -22.66 6.71
CA THR A 494 -10.16 -22.77 8.07
C THR A 494 -9.76 -24.19 8.39
N VAL A 495 -8.63 -24.29 9.10
CA VAL A 495 -8.10 -25.52 9.67
C VAL A 495 -8.23 -25.41 11.18
N PRO A 496 -8.79 -26.40 11.88
CA PRO A 496 -8.85 -26.35 13.33
C PRO A 496 -7.44 -26.41 13.93
N ILE A 497 -7.21 -25.61 14.98
CA ILE A 497 -5.93 -25.61 15.68
C ILE A 497 -5.67 -27.03 16.25
N PRO A 498 -4.51 -27.65 15.95
CA PRO A 498 -4.26 -29.03 16.31
C PRO A 498 -4.24 -29.29 17.82
N GLU A 499 -4.77 -30.45 18.20
CA GLU A 499 -4.70 -30.99 19.56
C GLU A 499 -5.30 -30.04 20.62
N ARG A 500 -6.34 -29.28 20.25
CA ARG A 500 -7.16 -28.49 21.19
C ARG A 500 -8.35 -29.31 21.68
N ALA A 501 -8.72 -29.12 22.95
CA ALA A 501 -9.90 -29.75 23.54
C ALA A 501 -11.12 -28.80 23.54
N VAL A 502 -10.91 -27.56 23.13
CA VAL A 502 -11.90 -26.51 23.00
C VAL A 502 -11.79 -25.90 21.62
N GLY A 503 -12.93 -25.61 21.01
CA GLY A 503 -12.92 -24.87 19.76
C GLY A 503 -12.57 -23.39 19.96
N ASP A 504 -12.62 -22.62 18.88
CA ASP A 504 -12.12 -21.25 18.84
C ASP A 504 -13.23 -20.22 18.63
N ILE A 505 -12.88 -18.94 18.77
CA ILE A 505 -13.77 -17.82 18.50
C ILE A 505 -13.38 -17.20 17.17
N PHE A 506 -14.35 -17.02 16.28
CA PHE A 506 -14.18 -16.36 15.00
C PHE A 506 -14.90 -15.01 15.00
N GLN A 507 -14.22 -13.96 14.57
CA GLN A 507 -14.80 -12.63 14.36
C GLN A 507 -14.72 -12.29 12.87
N PHE A 508 -15.91 -12.14 12.27
CA PHE A 508 -16.08 -11.82 10.85
C PHE A 508 -16.39 -10.34 10.73
N LEU A 509 -15.47 -9.56 10.16
CA LEU A 509 -15.56 -8.11 10.03
C LEU A 509 -15.95 -7.73 8.61
N ALA A 510 -16.99 -6.93 8.42
CA ALA A 510 -17.45 -6.54 7.07
C ALA A 510 -16.92 -5.16 6.66
N SER A 511 -16.46 -5.02 5.42
CA SER A 511 -16.12 -3.72 4.83
C SER A 511 -17.36 -2.98 4.30
N GLU A 512 -18.48 -3.70 4.10
CA GLU A 512 -19.71 -3.16 3.54
C GLU A 512 -20.96 -3.56 4.35
N ASP A 513 -21.98 -2.70 4.29
CA ASP A 513 -23.29 -2.96 4.90
C ASP A 513 -23.97 -4.19 4.29
N ASN A 514 -24.77 -4.87 5.11
CA ASN A 514 -25.57 -6.05 4.71
C ASN A 514 -24.74 -7.13 4.00
N THR A 515 -23.60 -7.50 4.60
CA THR A 515 -22.76 -8.60 4.12
C THR A 515 -23.32 -9.92 4.61
N HIS A 516 -23.57 -10.86 3.71
CA HIS A 516 -24.07 -12.20 3.99
C HIS A 516 -22.90 -13.18 4.01
N VAL A 517 -22.77 -13.92 5.11
CA VAL A 517 -21.70 -14.90 5.30
C VAL A 517 -22.32 -16.28 5.46
N ASN A 518 -21.77 -17.25 4.73
CA ASN A 518 -22.11 -18.66 4.82
C ASN A 518 -20.87 -19.45 5.22
N VAL A 519 -21.00 -20.30 6.23
CA VAL A 519 -19.94 -21.19 6.72
C VAL A 519 -20.43 -22.62 6.53
N SER A 520 -19.71 -23.38 5.72
CA SER A 520 -19.98 -24.78 5.45
C SER A 520 -18.77 -25.60 5.82
N GLY A 521 -18.95 -26.79 6.39
CA GLY A 521 -17.82 -27.53 6.89
C GLY A 521 -18.14 -28.93 7.36
N VAL A 522 -17.17 -29.53 8.04
CA VAL A 522 -17.27 -30.87 8.61
C VAL A 522 -16.67 -30.89 10.02
N ILE A 523 -17.39 -31.53 10.94
CA ILE A 523 -16.95 -31.80 12.31
C ILE A 523 -16.98 -33.31 12.50
N ASN A 524 -15.81 -33.94 12.67
CA ASN A 524 -15.68 -35.38 12.88
C ASN A 524 -16.48 -36.22 11.85
N GLY A 525 -16.41 -35.83 10.57
CA GLY A 525 -17.12 -36.49 9.46
C GLY A 525 -18.60 -36.13 9.31
N LYS A 526 -19.16 -35.24 10.14
CA LYS A 526 -20.55 -34.77 10.03
C LYS A 526 -20.60 -33.37 9.44
N ALA A 527 -21.51 -33.14 8.49
CA ALA A 527 -21.70 -31.83 7.87
C ALA A 527 -22.10 -30.76 8.91
N PHE A 528 -21.59 -29.55 8.71
CA PHE A 528 -21.85 -28.36 9.51
C PHE A 528 -22.21 -27.19 8.59
N HIS A 529 -23.20 -26.40 8.98
CA HIS A 529 -23.61 -25.20 8.27
C HIS A 529 -24.03 -24.09 9.24
N ASP A 530 -23.60 -22.86 8.97
CA ASP A 530 -24.03 -21.63 9.66
C ASP A 530 -24.17 -20.52 8.62
N HIS A 531 -25.12 -19.61 8.80
CA HIS A 531 -25.29 -18.44 7.96
C HIS A 531 -25.74 -17.26 8.79
N PHE A 532 -25.25 -16.07 8.45
CA PHE A 532 -25.58 -14.85 9.18
C PHE A 532 -25.32 -13.61 8.33
N THR A 533 -25.86 -12.48 8.77
CA THR A 533 -25.69 -11.18 8.13
C THR A 533 -24.97 -10.23 9.08
N ILE A 534 -23.97 -9.53 8.57
CA ILE A 534 -23.35 -8.38 9.22
C ILE A 534 -24.01 -7.13 8.65
N SER A 535 -24.84 -6.47 9.46
CA SER A 535 -25.74 -5.42 8.97
C SER A 535 -25.03 -4.12 8.59
N LYS A 536 -23.87 -3.82 9.20
CA LYS A 536 -23.15 -2.57 9.01
C LYS A 536 -21.66 -2.79 8.73
N ALA A 537 -21.10 -2.01 7.80
CA ALA A 537 -19.67 -1.88 7.57
C ALA A 537 -18.94 -1.47 8.86
N GLY A 538 -17.72 -1.98 9.04
CA GLY A 538 -16.91 -1.77 10.23
C GLY A 538 -17.47 -2.45 11.49
N THR A 539 -18.50 -3.29 11.38
CA THR A 539 -18.97 -4.13 12.49
C THR A 539 -18.68 -5.60 12.22
N TYR A 540 -18.74 -6.43 13.27
CA TYR A 540 -18.39 -7.83 13.15
C TYR A 540 -19.45 -8.76 13.75
N ALA A 541 -19.50 -9.99 13.25
CA ALA A 541 -20.20 -11.10 13.88
C ALA A 541 -19.21 -11.98 14.63
N LYS A 542 -19.49 -12.28 15.91
CA LYS A 542 -18.72 -13.22 16.71
C LYS A 542 -19.37 -14.59 16.72
N LYS A 543 -18.60 -15.63 16.39
CA LYS A 543 -19.05 -17.02 16.36
C LYS A 543 -18.08 -17.90 17.13
N GLU A 544 -18.60 -18.99 17.67
CA GLU A 544 -17.81 -20.01 18.36
C GLU A 544 -17.99 -21.31 17.59
N TYR A 545 -16.88 -21.87 17.13
CA TYR A 545 -16.87 -23.12 16.37
C TYR A 545 -16.07 -24.20 17.09
N ASP A 546 -16.36 -25.47 16.77
CA ASP A 546 -15.80 -26.65 17.42
C ASP A 546 -14.31 -26.85 17.04
N SER A 547 -13.51 -27.46 17.93
CA SER A 547 -12.08 -27.74 17.69
C SER A 547 -11.81 -28.78 16.62
N ALA A 548 -12.85 -29.39 16.05
CA ALA A 548 -12.74 -30.32 14.93
C ALA A 548 -13.39 -29.78 13.65
N LEU A 549 -13.81 -28.50 13.61
CA LEU A 549 -14.39 -27.91 12.40
C LEU A 549 -13.31 -27.56 11.37
N TYR A 550 -13.39 -28.20 10.21
CA TYR A 550 -12.80 -27.71 8.97
C TYR A 550 -13.91 -27.02 8.19
N SER A 551 -13.69 -25.79 7.72
CA SER A 551 -14.76 -25.03 7.04
C SER A 551 -14.30 -24.23 5.83
N HIS A 552 -15.22 -24.10 4.88
CA HIS A 552 -15.20 -23.14 3.79
C HIS A 552 -16.21 -22.03 4.12
N ILE A 553 -15.73 -20.79 4.13
CA ILE A 553 -16.49 -19.58 4.42
C ILE A 553 -16.57 -18.79 3.12
N THR A 554 -17.77 -18.39 2.76
CA THR A 554 -18.04 -17.56 1.58
C THR A 554 -18.87 -16.35 1.99
N SER A 555 -18.57 -15.18 1.41
CA SER A 555 -19.39 -13.98 1.54
C SER A 555 -19.72 -13.33 0.20
N ASP A 556 -20.82 -12.58 0.15
CA ASP A 556 -21.19 -11.80 -1.05
C ASP A 556 -20.33 -10.54 -1.23
N LYS A 557 -19.76 -10.04 -0.13
CA LYS A 557 -18.93 -8.84 -0.05
C LYS A 557 -17.64 -9.09 0.72
N PRO A 558 -16.59 -8.28 0.53
CA PRO A 558 -15.32 -8.49 1.21
C PRO A 558 -15.47 -8.44 2.73
N ILE A 559 -14.80 -9.37 3.41
CA ILE A 559 -14.72 -9.43 4.87
C ILE A 559 -13.27 -9.62 5.28
N SER A 560 -12.96 -9.46 6.57
CA SER A 560 -11.75 -10.01 7.18
C SER A 560 -12.17 -10.98 8.28
N VAL A 561 -11.50 -12.13 8.34
CA VAL A 561 -11.81 -13.19 9.31
C VAL A 561 -10.66 -13.32 10.28
N PHE A 562 -10.98 -13.18 11.57
CA PHE A 562 -10.01 -13.36 12.65
C PHE A 562 -10.39 -14.58 13.48
N GLN A 563 -9.42 -15.44 13.74
CA GLN A 563 -9.54 -16.58 14.65
C GLN A 563 -8.81 -16.27 15.95
N PHE A 564 -9.48 -16.50 17.07
CA PHE A 564 -8.93 -16.37 18.40
C PHE A 564 -8.90 -17.75 19.06
N SER A 565 -7.69 -18.24 19.30
CA SER A 565 -7.47 -19.44 20.09
C SER A 565 -7.97 -19.18 21.51
N LYS A 566 -8.76 -20.11 22.08
CA LYS A 566 -9.28 -19.92 23.44
C LYS A 566 -8.20 -20.06 24.51
N THR A 567 -8.46 -19.49 25.67
CA THR A 567 -7.67 -19.73 26.89
C THR A 567 -7.63 -21.23 27.25
N GLN A 568 -6.50 -21.65 27.84
CA GLN A 568 -6.26 -23.02 28.30
C GLN A 568 -7.45 -23.63 29.05
N LYS A 569 -7.75 -24.91 28.77
CA LYS A 569 -8.77 -25.69 29.49
C LYS A 569 -8.13 -26.90 30.17
N GLY A 570 -7.99 -26.82 31.49
CA GLY A 570 -7.39 -27.90 32.29
C GLY A 570 -5.89 -28.07 32.01
N GLY A 571 -5.29 -29.16 32.49
CA GLY A 571 -3.83 -29.37 32.40
C GLY A 571 -3.33 -30.00 31.10
N THR A 572 -4.22 -30.33 30.15
CA THR A 572 -3.86 -31.02 28.90
C THR A 572 -3.92 -30.12 27.66
N ASP A 573 -4.63 -28.99 27.75
CA ASP A 573 -4.70 -27.96 26.71
C ASP A 573 -3.92 -26.75 27.21
N LEU A 574 -2.61 -26.75 26.96
CA LEU A 574 -1.62 -25.82 27.53
C LEU A 574 -1.38 -24.58 26.67
N ALA A 575 -2.12 -24.39 25.58
CA ALA A 575 -1.98 -23.20 24.73
C ALA A 575 -2.73 -22.01 25.33
N ASP A 576 -2.03 -20.90 25.51
CA ASP A 576 -2.64 -19.61 25.81
C ASP A 576 -3.43 -19.09 24.58
N PRO A 577 -4.24 -18.04 24.73
CA PRO A 577 -4.92 -17.49 23.58
C PRO A 577 -3.93 -16.85 22.59
N ALA A 578 -4.20 -16.99 21.30
CA ALA A 578 -3.45 -16.33 20.22
C ALA A 578 -4.45 -15.75 19.21
N MET A 579 -4.07 -14.66 18.54
CA MET A 579 -4.87 -14.05 17.48
C MET A 579 -4.29 -14.42 16.12
N LEU A 580 -5.16 -14.71 15.17
CA LEU A 580 -4.79 -15.09 13.82
C LEU A 580 -5.67 -14.35 12.81
N ILE A 581 -5.06 -13.70 11.82
CA ILE A 581 -5.77 -13.37 10.57
C ILE A 581 -5.89 -14.65 9.75
N VAL A 582 -7.11 -15.06 9.43
CA VAL A 582 -7.33 -16.18 8.50
C VAL A 582 -7.14 -15.63 7.08
N PRO A 583 -6.15 -16.12 6.31
CA PRO A 583 -5.94 -15.65 4.95
C PRO A 583 -7.16 -15.96 4.06
N PRO A 584 -7.61 -15.01 3.22
CA PRO A 584 -8.48 -15.34 2.10
C PRO A 584 -7.79 -16.34 1.18
N ILE A 585 -8.57 -17.17 0.50
CA ILE A 585 -8.05 -18.11 -0.52
C ILE A 585 -7.40 -17.32 -1.65
N GLU A 586 -7.94 -16.14 -1.98
CA GLU A 586 -7.41 -15.20 -2.98
C GLU A 586 -6.03 -14.61 -2.61
N GLN A 587 -5.49 -14.97 -1.44
CA GLN A 587 -4.18 -14.51 -0.96
C GLN A 587 -3.18 -15.67 -0.79
N TYR A 588 -3.55 -16.87 -1.23
CA TYR A 588 -2.66 -18.03 -1.23
C TYR A 588 -1.57 -17.84 -2.29
N ALA A 589 -0.37 -18.29 -1.98
CA ALA A 589 0.81 -18.18 -2.83
C ALA A 589 1.37 -19.57 -3.13
N ALA A 590 2.13 -19.68 -4.21
CA ALA A 590 2.65 -20.97 -4.66
C ALA A 590 3.88 -21.44 -3.86
N ASP A 591 4.62 -20.51 -3.25
CA ASP A 591 5.73 -20.84 -2.38
C ASP A 591 5.85 -19.92 -1.16
N TYR A 592 6.31 -20.51 -0.06
CA TYR A 592 6.52 -19.80 1.19
C TYR A 592 7.88 -20.13 1.78
N THR A 593 8.50 -19.14 2.40
CA THR A 593 9.59 -19.34 3.36
C THR A 593 9.16 -18.70 4.68
N PHE A 594 9.14 -19.50 5.75
CA PHE A 594 8.70 -19.05 7.07
C PHE A 594 9.66 -19.56 8.15
N THR A 595 9.52 -19.02 9.35
CA THR A 595 10.32 -19.42 10.51
C THR A 595 9.47 -19.62 11.74
N THR A 596 9.94 -20.46 12.64
CA THR A 596 9.34 -20.63 13.96
C THR A 596 10.06 -19.79 15.01
N PRO A 597 9.35 -18.98 15.82
CA PRO A 597 9.88 -18.38 17.05
C PRO A 597 10.47 -19.41 18.03
N GLU A 598 11.43 -18.96 18.86
CA GLU A 598 11.93 -19.74 20.01
C GLU A 598 11.07 -19.46 21.27
N TYR A 599 10.87 -20.46 22.13
CA TYR A 599 10.11 -20.30 23.39
C TYR A 599 11.00 -19.74 24.52
N SER A 600 10.45 -18.89 25.40
CA SER A 600 11.22 -18.15 26.43
C SER A 600 11.91 -19.07 27.45
N LYS A 601 11.42 -20.31 27.58
CA LYS A 601 11.91 -21.33 28.52
C LYS A 601 12.20 -22.67 27.85
N GLY A 602 12.38 -22.72 26.53
CA GLY A 602 12.62 -23.97 25.79
C GLY A 602 12.16 -23.90 24.34
N GLU A 603 11.37 -24.88 23.91
CA GLU A 603 10.89 -24.99 22.53
C GLU A 603 9.35 -25.00 22.47
N TYR A 604 8.80 -24.31 21.47
CA TYR A 604 7.40 -24.47 21.10
C TYR A 604 7.18 -25.82 20.42
N THR A 605 5.98 -26.39 20.57
CA THR A 605 5.49 -27.38 19.61
C THR A 605 4.81 -26.63 18.47
N ASN A 606 5.41 -26.70 17.28
CA ASN A 606 4.99 -25.93 16.12
C ASN A 606 4.18 -26.78 15.14
N TYR A 607 3.13 -26.20 14.58
CA TYR A 607 2.26 -26.83 13.60
C TYR A 607 2.15 -25.95 12.36
N PHE A 608 2.49 -26.53 11.21
CA PHE A 608 2.13 -25.98 9.92
C PHE A 608 0.75 -26.51 9.54
N MET A 609 -0.24 -25.62 9.48
CA MET A 609 -1.59 -25.93 9.01
C MET A 609 -1.70 -25.49 7.56
N PHE A 610 -2.23 -26.36 6.70
CA PHE A 610 -2.28 -26.11 5.27
C PHE A 610 -3.66 -26.35 4.67
N VAL A 611 -3.92 -25.64 3.57
CA VAL A 611 -5.06 -25.81 2.68
C VAL A 611 -4.54 -25.88 1.25
N VAL A 612 -5.05 -26.81 0.45
CA VAL A 612 -4.68 -26.94 -0.98
C VAL A 612 -5.84 -27.56 -1.75
N ASP A 613 -5.87 -27.40 -3.07
CA ASP A 613 -6.79 -28.15 -3.92
C ASP A 613 -6.59 -29.68 -3.77
N ALA A 614 -7.69 -30.42 -3.69
CA ALA A 614 -7.73 -31.86 -3.50
C ALA A 614 -6.97 -32.64 -4.58
N ALA A 615 -6.98 -32.16 -5.83
CA ALA A 615 -6.27 -32.75 -6.95
C ALA A 615 -4.75 -32.56 -6.82
N GLN A 616 -4.32 -31.47 -6.19
CA GLN A 616 -2.90 -31.11 -6.06
C GLN A 616 -2.23 -31.67 -4.79
N LYS A 617 -2.98 -32.17 -3.81
CA LYS A 617 -2.46 -32.60 -2.49
C LYS A 617 -1.19 -33.48 -2.47
N ASN A 618 -0.96 -34.31 -3.50
CA ASN A 618 0.21 -35.21 -3.58
C ASN A 618 1.50 -34.48 -4.00
N GLY A 619 1.40 -33.30 -4.60
CA GLY A 619 2.54 -32.50 -5.04
C GLY A 619 3.10 -31.57 -3.96
N LEU A 620 2.43 -31.43 -2.81
CA LEU A 620 2.90 -30.62 -1.68
C LEU A 620 4.29 -31.05 -1.19
N ARG A 621 5.15 -30.08 -0.92
CA ARG A 621 6.50 -30.26 -0.40
C ARG A 621 6.72 -29.36 0.82
N LEU A 622 7.35 -29.91 1.84
CA LEU A 622 7.88 -29.19 2.99
C LEU A 622 9.40 -29.40 2.99
N ASP A 623 10.16 -28.31 3.01
CA ASP A 623 11.63 -28.31 2.93
C ASP A 623 12.15 -29.09 1.73
N ASN A 624 11.47 -28.99 0.58
CA ASN A 624 11.72 -29.76 -0.65
C ASN A 624 11.47 -31.28 -0.55
N HIS A 625 10.89 -31.77 0.53
CA HIS A 625 10.55 -33.18 0.72
C HIS A 625 9.02 -33.38 0.60
N PRO A 626 8.54 -34.50 0.03
CA PRO A 626 7.12 -34.83 0.04
C PRO A 626 6.60 -34.94 1.47
N LEU A 627 5.34 -34.57 1.68
CA LEU A 627 4.69 -34.77 2.98
C LEU A 627 4.68 -36.27 3.36
N PRO A 628 4.72 -36.61 4.66
CA PRO A 628 4.71 -37.99 5.12
C PRO A 628 3.56 -38.81 4.51
N HIS A 629 3.82 -40.08 4.16
CA HIS A 629 2.81 -40.97 3.55
C HIS A 629 1.54 -41.17 4.42
N ASN A 630 1.64 -40.97 5.73
CA ASN A 630 0.52 -41.06 6.66
C ASN A 630 -0.18 -39.71 6.92
N GLN A 631 0.15 -38.66 6.15
CA GLN A 631 -0.50 -37.36 6.24
C GLN A 631 -2.01 -37.51 6.08
N GLN A 632 -2.75 -36.98 7.04
CA GLN A 632 -4.20 -36.96 6.99
C GLN A 632 -4.66 -35.70 6.25
N TYR A 633 -5.55 -35.91 5.28
CA TYR A 633 -6.20 -34.84 4.54
C TYR A 633 -7.70 -34.91 4.81
N VAL A 634 -8.28 -33.79 5.19
CA VAL A 634 -9.72 -33.65 5.41
C VAL A 634 -10.28 -32.80 4.28
N THR A 635 -11.22 -33.36 3.52
CA THR A 635 -11.97 -32.61 2.51
C THR A 635 -12.85 -31.57 3.20
N ILE A 636 -12.84 -30.35 2.68
CA ILE A 636 -13.70 -29.27 3.14
C ILE A 636 -14.98 -29.26 2.28
N PRO A 637 -16.14 -29.66 2.81
CA PRO A 637 -17.36 -29.73 2.02
C PRO A 637 -17.75 -28.39 1.40
N GLY A 638 -18.32 -28.42 0.20
CA GLY A 638 -18.71 -27.20 -0.53
C GLY A 638 -17.54 -26.49 -1.22
N SER A 639 -16.40 -27.15 -1.37
CA SER A 639 -15.22 -26.67 -2.11
C SER A 639 -14.46 -27.85 -2.72
N ASN A 640 -13.45 -27.56 -3.55
CA ASN A 640 -12.48 -28.56 -4.02
C ASN A 640 -11.27 -28.71 -3.07
N LEU A 641 -11.33 -28.11 -1.89
CA LEU A 641 -10.18 -28.00 -0.99
C LEU A 641 -10.04 -29.22 -0.07
N VAL A 642 -8.80 -29.55 0.23
CA VAL A 642 -8.41 -30.40 1.36
C VAL A 642 -7.51 -29.61 2.30
N ALA A 643 -7.60 -29.94 3.58
CA ALA A 643 -6.78 -29.33 4.60
C ALA A 643 -6.18 -30.36 5.54
N GLY A 644 -5.13 -29.95 6.24
CA GLY A 644 -4.46 -30.77 7.23
C GLY A 644 -3.43 -29.95 7.99
N PHE A 645 -2.66 -30.64 8.82
CA PHE A 645 -1.55 -30.03 9.54
C PHE A 645 -0.41 -31.02 9.74
N LEU A 646 0.76 -30.48 10.04
CA LEU A 646 1.99 -31.20 10.32
C LEU A 646 2.71 -30.56 11.50
N LYS A 647 3.39 -31.37 12.31
CA LYS A 647 4.37 -30.85 13.27
C LYS A 647 5.63 -30.46 12.50
N VAL A 648 6.16 -29.27 12.77
CA VAL A 648 7.43 -28.79 12.20
C VAL A 648 8.43 -28.55 13.32
N SER A 649 9.71 -28.72 13.01
CA SER A 649 10.80 -28.46 13.96
C SER A 649 10.96 -26.96 14.21
N VAL A 650 11.82 -26.59 15.17
CA VAL A 650 12.26 -25.21 15.27
C VAL A 650 13.23 -24.90 14.12
N GLY A 651 13.04 -23.79 13.43
CA GLY A 651 13.93 -23.29 12.39
C GLY A 651 13.21 -22.64 11.22
N THR A 652 13.94 -22.52 10.11
CA THR A 652 13.43 -22.06 8.81
C THR A 652 12.81 -23.22 8.07
N HIS A 653 11.66 -22.98 7.46
CA HIS A 653 10.97 -23.95 6.63
C HIS A 653 10.51 -23.33 5.31
N SER A 654 10.42 -24.16 4.28
CA SER A 654 9.85 -23.76 2.99
C SER A 654 8.69 -24.66 2.59
N VAL A 655 7.61 -24.08 2.09
CA VAL A 655 6.51 -24.83 1.47
C VAL A 655 6.53 -24.56 -0.02
N THR A 656 6.49 -25.63 -0.81
CA THR A 656 6.43 -25.56 -2.27
C THR A 656 5.54 -26.66 -2.81
N HIS A 657 5.32 -26.66 -4.13
CA HIS A 657 4.58 -27.70 -4.83
C HIS A 657 5.36 -28.19 -6.05
N THR A 658 5.14 -29.45 -6.48
CA THR A 658 5.77 -29.96 -7.72
C THR A 658 5.26 -29.29 -8.99
N ASN A 659 4.04 -28.74 -8.94
CA ASN A 659 3.56 -27.79 -9.92
C ASN A 659 3.76 -26.38 -9.34
N PRO A 660 4.63 -25.53 -9.93
CA PRO A 660 4.97 -24.23 -9.40
C PRO A 660 3.82 -23.21 -9.40
N THR A 661 2.71 -23.46 -10.09
CA THR A 661 1.52 -22.58 -10.10
C THR A 661 0.49 -22.92 -9.04
N THR A 662 0.69 -24.01 -8.29
CA THR A 662 -0.29 -24.41 -7.28
C THR A 662 -0.17 -23.55 -6.04
N VAL A 663 -1.18 -22.72 -5.80
CA VAL A 663 -1.32 -21.93 -4.58
C VAL A 663 -1.63 -22.80 -3.37
N ILE A 664 -1.09 -22.41 -2.22
CA ILE A 664 -1.21 -23.13 -0.95
C ILE A 664 -1.65 -22.14 0.13
N GLY A 665 -2.63 -22.49 0.95
CA GLY A 665 -2.93 -21.73 2.17
C GLY A 665 -2.07 -22.23 3.31
N GLY A 666 -1.48 -21.32 4.09
CA GLY A 666 -0.59 -21.71 5.19
C GLY A 666 -0.70 -20.84 6.43
N ILE A 667 -0.82 -21.49 7.59
CA ILE A 667 -0.80 -20.84 8.91
C ILE A 667 0.22 -21.58 9.78
N LEU A 668 1.01 -20.83 10.53
CA LEU A 668 1.87 -21.36 11.56
C LEU A 668 1.22 -21.14 12.93
N PHE A 669 1.13 -22.20 13.71
CA PHE A 669 0.66 -22.14 15.10
C PHE A 669 1.69 -22.80 16.02
N GLY A 670 2.12 -22.09 17.06
CA GLY A 670 3.01 -22.62 18.08
C GLY A 670 2.35 -22.61 19.45
N LYS A 671 2.54 -23.69 20.23
CA LYS A 671 2.12 -23.75 21.63
C LYS A 671 3.23 -24.22 22.55
N ALA A 672 3.34 -23.56 23.69
CA ALA A 672 4.18 -23.95 24.80
C ALA A 672 3.39 -23.74 26.10
N ASN A 673 3.99 -24.08 27.24
CA ASN A 673 3.32 -23.87 28.52
C ASN A 673 3.15 -22.36 28.79
N LEU A 674 1.90 -21.88 28.80
CA LEU A 674 1.54 -20.47 29.08
C LEU A 674 2.06 -19.46 28.05
N GLU A 675 2.37 -19.89 26.83
CA GLU A 675 2.67 -19.03 25.68
C GLU A 675 2.18 -19.73 24.40
N SER A 676 1.71 -18.94 23.45
CA SER A 676 1.36 -19.41 22.10
C SER A 676 1.51 -18.30 21.10
N TYR A 677 1.62 -18.64 19.83
CA TYR A 677 1.58 -17.66 18.75
C TYR A 677 0.85 -18.24 17.54
N ALA A 678 0.29 -17.37 16.71
CA ALA A 678 -0.32 -17.74 15.45
C ALA A 678 -0.15 -16.63 14.42
N PHE A 679 0.18 -16.98 13.17
CA PHE A 679 0.17 -16.00 12.07
C PHE A 679 0.17 -16.72 10.71
N PRO A 680 -0.28 -16.07 9.62
CA PRO A 680 -0.09 -16.57 8.26
C PRO A 680 1.39 -16.76 7.93
N ILE A 681 1.74 -17.80 7.18
CA ILE A 681 3.14 -18.02 6.76
C ILE A 681 3.57 -17.10 5.61
N GLY A 682 2.59 -16.54 4.89
CA GLY A 682 2.78 -15.57 3.83
C GLY A 682 1.45 -15.24 3.13
N LEU A 683 1.46 -14.17 2.34
CA LEU A 683 0.31 -13.58 1.66
C LEU A 683 0.77 -12.84 0.40
N LEU A 684 -0.01 -12.90 -0.69
CA LEU A 684 0.24 -12.09 -1.89
C LEU A 684 -0.09 -10.60 -1.69
N LEU A 685 -1.02 -10.23 -0.81
CA LEU A 685 -1.37 -8.82 -0.49
C LEU A 685 -1.83 -7.95 -1.66
N THR A 686 -1.99 -8.54 -2.83
CA THR A 686 -2.57 -7.91 -4.01
C THR A 686 -4.00 -7.45 -3.73
N PRO A 687 -4.43 -6.31 -4.27
CA PRO A 687 -5.82 -5.87 -4.13
C PRO A 687 -6.81 -6.85 -4.77
N VAL A 688 -7.55 -7.60 -3.96
CA VAL A 688 -8.52 -8.62 -4.43
C VAL A 688 -9.97 -8.14 -4.43
N ASN A 689 -10.27 -6.96 -3.85
CA ASN A 689 -11.63 -6.40 -3.87
C ASN A 689 -11.78 -5.06 -4.60
N THR A 690 -10.69 -4.53 -5.15
CA THR A 690 -10.78 -3.47 -6.15
C THR A 690 -11.11 -4.15 -7.47
N GLY A 691 -12.28 -3.86 -8.06
CA GLY A 691 -12.74 -4.55 -9.27
C GLY A 691 -11.61 -4.77 -10.27
N CYS A 692 -11.34 -6.03 -10.62
CA CYS A 692 -10.21 -6.37 -11.45
C CYS A 692 -10.39 -5.76 -12.84
N ARG A 693 -9.29 -5.26 -13.40
CA ARG A 693 -9.22 -4.80 -14.77
C ARG A 693 -8.08 -5.54 -15.45
N ALA A 694 -8.44 -6.40 -16.39
CA ALA A 694 -7.49 -7.25 -17.09
C ALA A 694 -6.32 -6.41 -17.60
N LYS A 695 -5.12 -6.85 -17.26
CA LYS A 695 -3.86 -6.24 -17.64
C LYS A 695 -3.23 -7.06 -18.77
N PRO A 696 -2.27 -6.50 -19.53
CA PRO A 696 -1.51 -7.31 -20.47
C PRO A 696 -0.69 -8.34 -19.71
N MET A 697 -0.78 -9.62 -20.10
CA MET A 697 -0.01 -10.73 -19.54
C MET A 697 1.47 -10.35 -19.33
N GLN A 698 1.95 -10.51 -18.10
CA GLN A 698 3.36 -10.43 -17.74
C GLN A 698 3.75 -11.62 -16.85
N TYR A 699 4.76 -12.37 -17.30
CA TYR A 699 5.24 -13.57 -16.61
C TYR A 699 5.59 -13.35 -15.13
N GLY A 700 4.92 -14.07 -14.24
CA GLY A 700 5.27 -14.13 -12.81
C GLY A 700 5.20 -12.77 -12.15
N ASP A 701 4.20 -11.96 -12.49
CA ASP A 701 4.03 -10.61 -11.95
C ASP A 701 3.16 -10.57 -10.68
N GLU A 702 2.69 -11.73 -10.24
CA GLU A 702 1.81 -11.97 -9.09
C GLU A 702 0.57 -11.08 -9.12
N ILE A 703 0.05 -10.78 -10.32
CA ILE A 703 -1.17 -10.00 -10.51
C ILE A 703 -2.15 -10.85 -11.31
N ASP A 704 -3.42 -10.84 -10.88
CA ASP A 704 -4.53 -11.38 -11.67
C ASP A 704 -4.67 -10.56 -12.98
N ASN A 705 -4.08 -11.08 -14.05
CA ASN A 705 -3.94 -10.39 -15.34
C ASN A 705 -5.24 -10.47 -16.15
N ASP A 706 -6.13 -11.39 -15.82
CA ASP A 706 -7.22 -11.81 -16.68
C ASP A 706 -8.62 -11.66 -16.01
N CYS A 707 -8.62 -11.42 -14.70
CA CYS A 707 -9.72 -11.16 -13.78
C CYS A 707 -10.61 -12.34 -13.42
N ASP A 708 -10.08 -13.55 -13.39
CA ASP A 708 -10.79 -14.74 -12.94
C ASP A 708 -10.65 -15.00 -11.43
N GLY A 709 -9.70 -14.31 -10.77
CA GLY A 709 -9.41 -14.40 -9.33
C GLY A 709 -8.30 -15.37 -8.96
N GLU A 710 -7.64 -15.99 -9.94
CA GLU A 710 -6.37 -16.69 -9.81
C GLU A 710 -5.22 -15.74 -10.22
N ILE A 711 -3.97 -16.12 -9.93
CA ILE A 711 -2.78 -15.29 -10.16
C ILE A 711 -1.66 -16.21 -10.64
N ASP A 712 -1.00 -15.84 -11.75
CA ASP A 712 0.12 -16.58 -12.35
C ASP A 712 -0.16 -18.11 -12.45
N GLU A 713 -1.42 -18.50 -12.69
CA GLU A 713 -1.91 -19.86 -12.63
C GLU A 713 -1.55 -20.70 -13.88
N GLU A 714 -1.29 -20.02 -14.98
CA GLU A 714 -1.04 -20.64 -16.27
C GLU A 714 0.44 -20.91 -16.54
N ARG A 715 0.71 -21.92 -17.37
CA ARG A 715 2.03 -22.09 -17.98
C ARG A 715 1.93 -21.67 -19.42
N ALA A 716 2.90 -20.87 -19.89
CA ALA A 716 2.98 -20.48 -21.30
C ALA A 716 3.36 -21.64 -22.23
N ASP A 717 2.46 -22.61 -22.36
CA ASP A 717 2.59 -23.84 -23.12
C ASP A 717 1.52 -23.99 -24.22
N GLY A 718 0.70 -22.95 -24.43
CA GLY A 718 -0.33 -22.88 -25.45
C GLY A 718 -1.58 -23.69 -25.09
N LYS A 719 -1.84 -23.90 -23.79
CA LYS A 719 -3.04 -24.58 -23.30
C LYS A 719 -3.67 -23.77 -22.19
N ASP A 720 -4.99 -23.81 -22.16
CA ASP A 720 -5.85 -23.42 -21.04
C ASP A 720 -5.55 -24.34 -19.83
N ASN A 721 -4.79 -23.83 -18.86
CA ASN A 721 -4.23 -24.62 -17.75
C ASN A 721 -5.20 -24.72 -16.55
N ASP A 722 -6.07 -23.74 -16.36
CA ASP A 722 -7.06 -23.62 -15.28
C ASP A 722 -8.50 -23.96 -15.73
N GLY A 723 -8.78 -23.97 -17.03
CA GLY A 723 -10.06 -24.30 -17.63
C GLY A 723 -11.04 -23.13 -17.74
N ASP A 724 -10.58 -21.89 -17.66
CA ASP A 724 -11.42 -20.68 -17.76
C ASP A 724 -11.88 -20.38 -19.22
N GLY A 725 -11.23 -21.02 -20.20
CA GLY A 725 -11.51 -20.88 -21.63
C GLY A 725 -10.59 -19.92 -22.39
N ARG A 726 -9.56 -19.38 -21.75
CA ARG A 726 -8.50 -18.56 -22.35
C ARG A 726 -7.18 -19.38 -22.36
N ILE A 727 -6.16 -18.84 -23.02
CA ILE A 727 -4.86 -19.53 -23.23
C ILE A 727 -3.71 -18.54 -23.08
N ASP A 728 -2.81 -18.86 -22.16
CA ASP A 728 -1.58 -18.16 -21.79
C ASP A 728 -1.81 -16.69 -21.35
N GLU A 729 -2.80 -16.40 -20.51
CA GLU A 729 -3.22 -15.04 -20.06
C GLU A 729 -2.63 -14.58 -18.74
N ASP A 730 -2.35 -15.50 -17.82
CA ASP A 730 -1.75 -15.20 -16.52
C ASP A 730 -0.62 -16.20 -16.22
N CYS A 731 0.45 -16.07 -17.00
CA CYS A 731 1.50 -17.08 -17.02
C CYS A 731 2.49 -16.91 -15.85
N ASP A 732 2.83 -18.02 -15.20
CA ASP A 732 3.88 -18.11 -14.20
C ASP A 732 5.27 -17.69 -14.72
N ALA A 733 6.22 -17.47 -13.81
CA ALA A 733 7.60 -17.13 -14.18
C ALA A 733 8.33 -18.23 -14.99
N PHE A 734 7.73 -19.41 -15.20
CA PHE A 734 8.38 -20.59 -15.76
C PHE A 734 8.24 -20.67 -17.29
N ARG A 735 9.25 -20.16 -18.00
CA ARG A 735 9.33 -20.36 -19.47
C ARG A 735 9.67 -21.82 -19.82
N PRO A 736 8.86 -22.53 -20.63
CA PRO A 736 9.31 -23.77 -21.23
C PRO A 736 10.44 -23.49 -22.23
N THR A 737 11.60 -24.10 -21.99
CA THR A 737 12.70 -24.11 -22.96
C THR A 737 12.28 -24.83 -24.23
N SER A 738 12.18 -24.08 -25.32
CA SER A 738 12.11 -24.52 -26.74
C SER A 738 10.85 -25.27 -27.20
N ILE A 739 10.05 -24.60 -28.04
CA ILE A 739 9.14 -25.23 -29.00
C ILE A 739 9.98 -25.91 -30.09
N PRO A 740 9.76 -27.20 -30.45
CA PRO A 740 10.42 -27.80 -31.60
C PRO A 740 9.89 -27.17 -32.89
N LEU A 741 10.79 -26.54 -33.67
CA LEU A 741 10.49 -26.12 -35.05
C LEU A 741 9.96 -27.32 -35.84
N ALA A 742 8.70 -27.22 -36.28
CA ALA A 742 8.08 -28.15 -37.20
C ALA A 742 8.91 -28.23 -38.50
N VAL A 743 9.47 -29.41 -38.76
CA VAL A 743 10.20 -29.71 -39.99
C VAL A 743 9.21 -29.78 -41.15
N GLY A 744 9.08 -28.68 -41.89
CA GLY A 744 8.43 -28.65 -43.20
C GLY A 744 9.27 -29.37 -44.24
N ARG A 745 8.92 -30.62 -44.56
CA ARG A 745 9.40 -31.33 -45.75
C ARG A 745 8.99 -30.56 -47.01
N ARG A 746 9.96 -30.01 -47.74
CA ARG A 746 9.84 -29.79 -49.19
C ARG A 746 10.53 -30.95 -49.91
N GLY A 747 9.73 -31.80 -50.54
CA GLY A 747 10.19 -32.74 -51.56
C GLY A 747 9.91 -32.16 -52.95
N PHE A 748 10.82 -32.45 -53.87
CA PHE A 748 10.76 -32.19 -55.32
C PHE A 748 9.49 -32.74 -55.98
#